data_AF-A0A397UV69-F1
#
_entry.id   AF-A0A397UV69-F1
#
_cell.length_a   1.000
_cell.length_b   1.000
_cell.length_c   1.000
_cell.angle_alpha   90.00
_cell.angle_beta   90.00
_cell.angle_gamma   90.00
#
_symmetry.space_group_name_H-M   'P 1'
#
loop_
_entity.id
_entity.type
_entity.pdbx_description
1 polymer ?
#
loop_
_entity_poly.entity_id
_entity_poly.type
_entity_poly.pdbx_seq_one_letter_code
_entity_poly.pdbx_strand_id
1 'polypeptide(L)'
;MANVQEEWLEKAIDERHINYIDYNKFTNPLVIGIGGFGKILKCEWRNSRLTVALKCLKADTIVNERIIKDFIYKLKLLRSVSNHQNVIAFYGVTKDNDGHYNMVLQYADGGTLRDYLMTNFTKLQWTYKLCMTKDIALGLLYLHDNNIIHRDLLSPEDQVNAIAWDLSRNRGFENLKGGEVLADALCSNSSLTFLNIRSNNLGLSGGYVLVEALCKNTTLKNLDICDNNLKGGETIVDALCKNTALTSLDLCENGLGSKEVKILADALCNFTTLTSLNLYNNNLGSEGGKTLADVLCKNTMLTSLDLGSNELGFEGGKALASAFCKNTTLTSLNLENNNLGSEGGEARRRSISRCTLCNSSLTFLNIRSNNLGLRGGYLLVKAFYKNTTLKNLDIRDNNLKGGEAIADALCKNITLTSLNLYLNGLGSKEVKILAGLLCKIFTSTSLDLSWNDLGPKEEKALADALCKNSMLKNLNLRQNKLGSERGKALADAFCKNFTLTSLNFEENNLGSEGGKALANALCENSTLTFLNFENNNLGSEGRKALADGLCKNSTLTSLNLIDNNIGLEGGKALADALCKNFTLTFLNLGRNGFGSEEGKALANALCKNFTLTFLNLLNNNLGSEGGKALADALCKNSTLTSLNLRKNNVGLEGGKALANALCKNSILTSLNLEKNNLGSEGGKALADALCKNSTLTSLNLEDNNLGSEEGKALEDALCKNFILNDLKIYYENNIGFRLTSVNSNLKIE
;
A
#
# COMPACT_ATOMS: atom_id res chain seq x y z
N MET A 1 -37.90 -38.27 -6.01
CA MET A 1 -37.07 -39.09 -6.91
C MET A 1 -35.68 -39.07 -6.33
N ALA A 2 -35.16 -40.21 -5.90
CA ALA A 2 -33.79 -40.30 -5.39
C ALA A 2 -32.82 -39.90 -6.52
N ASN A 3 -31.72 -39.25 -6.16
CA ASN A 3 -30.70 -38.85 -7.13
C ASN A 3 -29.99 -40.12 -7.63
N VAL A 4 -29.95 -40.35 -8.95
CA VAL A 4 -29.31 -41.52 -9.61
C VAL A 4 -27.86 -41.76 -9.12
N GLN A 5 -27.19 -40.71 -8.67
CA GLN A 5 -25.83 -40.77 -8.13
C GLN A 5 -25.77 -41.23 -6.66
N GLU A 6 -26.77 -40.88 -5.85
CA GLU A 6 -26.89 -41.39 -4.47
C GLU A 6 -27.20 -42.89 -4.49
N GLU A 7 -28.06 -43.34 -5.41
CA GLU A 7 -28.29 -44.76 -5.69
C GLU A 7 -27.01 -45.50 -6.11
N TRP A 8 -26.11 -44.87 -6.88
CA TRP A 8 -24.83 -45.47 -7.23
C TRP A 8 -23.94 -45.70 -6.00
N LEU A 9 -23.89 -44.74 -5.08
CA LEU A 9 -23.06 -44.84 -3.88
C LEU A 9 -23.62 -45.90 -2.93
N GLU A 10 -24.94 -45.90 -2.72
CA GLU A 10 -25.63 -46.91 -1.91
C GLU A 10 -25.46 -48.31 -2.51
N LYS A 11 -25.64 -48.45 -3.81
CA LYS A 11 -25.37 -49.70 -4.53
C LYS A 11 -23.91 -50.14 -4.41
N ALA A 12 -22.95 -49.22 -4.52
CA ALA A 12 -21.53 -49.52 -4.38
C ALA A 12 -21.15 -49.93 -2.93
N ILE A 13 -21.88 -49.43 -1.93
CA ILE A 13 -21.75 -49.87 -0.54
C ILE A 13 -22.35 -51.27 -0.37
N ASP A 14 -23.57 -51.51 -0.88
CA ASP A 14 -24.29 -52.78 -0.77
C ASP A 14 -23.57 -53.93 -1.48
N GLU A 15 -23.03 -53.65 -2.67
CA GLU A 15 -22.21 -54.58 -3.47
C GLU A 15 -20.76 -54.72 -2.93
N ARG A 16 -20.43 -54.06 -1.80
CA ARG A 16 -19.11 -54.06 -1.14
C ARG A 16 -17.96 -53.56 -2.02
N HIS A 17 -18.26 -52.70 -2.99
CA HIS A 17 -17.26 -52.01 -3.80
C HIS A 17 -16.61 -50.80 -3.09
N ILE A 18 -17.26 -50.31 -2.03
CA ILE A 18 -16.75 -49.29 -1.11
C ILE A 18 -17.04 -49.75 0.32
N ASN A 19 -16.03 -49.70 1.19
CA ASN A 19 -16.21 -50.01 2.60
C ASN A 19 -17.08 -48.93 3.26
N TYR A 20 -18.21 -49.34 3.85
CA TYR A 20 -18.98 -48.49 4.74
C TYR A 20 -18.57 -48.71 6.19
N ILE A 21 -18.23 -47.63 6.88
CA ILE A 21 -17.82 -47.65 8.28
C ILE A 21 -18.92 -46.96 9.07
N ASP A 22 -19.43 -47.63 10.11
CA ASP A 22 -20.41 -47.05 11.03
C ASP A 22 -19.79 -45.84 11.75
N TYR A 23 -20.48 -44.70 11.65
CA TYR A 23 -20.04 -43.42 12.22
C TYR A 23 -19.79 -43.51 13.73
N ASN A 24 -20.54 -44.34 14.45
CA ASN A 24 -20.41 -44.53 15.89
C ASN A 24 -19.10 -45.20 16.32
N LYS A 25 -18.32 -45.70 15.34
CA LYS A 25 -16.96 -46.21 15.58
C LYS A 25 -15.93 -45.09 15.68
N PHE A 26 -16.27 -43.85 15.33
CA PHE A 26 -15.36 -42.71 15.44
C PHE A 26 -15.61 -41.94 16.74
N THR A 27 -14.53 -41.69 17.51
CA THR A 27 -14.55 -40.92 18.76
C THR A 27 -13.63 -39.72 18.71
N ASN A 28 -13.81 -38.81 19.67
CA ASN A 28 -12.99 -37.60 19.84
C ASN A 28 -12.90 -36.73 18.56
N PRO A 29 -14.04 -36.34 17.95
CA PRO A 29 -14.01 -35.51 16.74
C PRO A 29 -13.43 -34.12 17.02
N LEU A 30 -12.37 -33.75 16.30
CA LEU A 30 -11.74 -32.44 16.35
C LEU A 30 -11.73 -31.81 14.95
N VAL A 31 -12.31 -30.62 14.78
CA VAL A 31 -12.24 -29.89 13.51
C VAL A 31 -10.80 -29.42 13.27
N ILE A 32 -10.19 -29.86 12.18
CA ILE A 32 -8.80 -29.56 11.82
C ILE A 32 -8.67 -28.71 10.54
N GLY A 33 -9.78 -28.45 9.85
CA GLY A 33 -9.78 -27.59 8.67
C GLY A 33 -11.18 -27.32 8.13
N ILE A 34 -11.38 -26.12 7.62
CA ILE A 34 -12.60 -25.71 6.91
C ILE A 34 -12.16 -25.13 5.57
N GLY A 35 -12.62 -25.71 4.47
CA GLY A 35 -12.24 -25.26 3.12
C GLY A 35 -13.42 -25.26 2.15
N GLY A 36 -13.15 -24.94 0.88
CA GLY A 36 -14.18 -24.83 -0.18
C GLY A 36 -15.01 -26.09 -0.44
N PHE A 37 -14.64 -27.24 0.14
CA PHE A 37 -15.33 -28.53 0.02
C PHE A 37 -16.05 -29.00 1.28
N GLY A 38 -15.93 -28.31 2.43
CA GLY A 38 -16.56 -28.71 3.70
C GLY A 38 -15.59 -28.75 4.89
N LYS A 39 -16.05 -29.32 6.02
CA LYS A 39 -15.28 -29.49 7.26
C LYS A 39 -14.44 -30.77 7.24
N ILE A 40 -13.25 -30.74 7.81
CA ILE A 40 -12.38 -31.91 8.04
C ILE A 40 -12.28 -32.15 9.55
N LEU A 41 -12.63 -33.35 9.98
CA LEU A 41 -12.56 -33.79 11.37
C LEU A 41 -11.43 -34.82 11.54
N LYS A 42 -10.60 -34.66 12.57
CA LYS A 42 -9.73 -35.71 13.09
C LYS A 42 -10.53 -36.56 14.06
N CYS A 43 -10.51 -37.88 13.91
CA CYS A 43 -11.21 -38.81 14.80
C CYS A 43 -10.32 -40.01 15.14
N GLU A 44 -10.57 -40.61 16.29
CA GLU A 44 -10.03 -41.92 16.66
C GLU A 44 -11.00 -43.01 16.19
N TRP A 45 -10.50 -44.02 15.50
CA TRP A 45 -11.31 -45.15 15.07
C TRP A 45 -11.25 -46.28 16.11
N ARG A 46 -12.38 -46.52 16.80
CA ARG A 46 -12.53 -47.57 17.83
C ARG A 46 -12.12 -48.93 17.29
N ASN A 47 -11.36 -49.67 18.09
CA ASN A 47 -10.86 -51.03 17.84
C ASN A 47 -9.80 -51.18 16.74
N SER A 48 -9.46 -50.14 15.96
CA SER A 48 -8.36 -50.18 14.98
C SER A 48 -7.08 -49.49 15.45
N ARG A 49 -7.13 -48.72 16.57
CA ARG A 49 -6.04 -47.85 17.08
C ARG A 49 -5.53 -46.84 16.05
N LEU A 50 -6.30 -46.56 15.00
CA LEU A 50 -5.94 -45.60 13.95
C LEU A 50 -6.58 -44.24 14.21
N THR A 51 -5.80 -43.19 13.93
CA THR A 51 -6.32 -41.82 13.79
C THR A 51 -6.66 -41.59 12.32
N VAL A 52 -7.87 -41.12 12.04
CA VAL A 52 -8.38 -40.89 10.69
C VAL A 52 -8.87 -39.46 10.52
N ALA A 53 -8.89 -38.99 9.27
CA ALA A 53 -9.52 -37.75 8.89
C ALA A 53 -10.88 -38.04 8.22
N LEU A 54 -11.97 -37.52 8.79
CA LEU A 54 -13.29 -37.51 8.16
C LEU A 54 -13.45 -36.20 7.38
N LYS A 55 -13.57 -36.30 6.06
CA LYS A 55 -13.79 -35.14 5.19
C LYS A 55 -15.25 -35.09 4.76
N CYS A 56 -15.96 -34.10 5.29
CA CYS A 56 -17.38 -33.87 5.10
C CYS A 56 -17.67 -33.16 3.77
N LEU A 57 -18.79 -33.51 3.14
CA LEU A 57 -19.40 -32.74 2.05
C LEU A 57 -20.16 -31.53 2.63
N LYS A 58 -19.99 -30.32 2.08
CA LYS A 58 -20.66 -29.07 2.51
C LYS A 58 -22.02 -29.27 3.22
N ALA A 59 -22.11 -28.87 4.50
CA ALA A 59 -23.31 -28.98 5.33
C ALA A 59 -24.34 -27.84 5.12
N ASP A 60 -23.98 -26.73 4.45
CA ASP A 60 -24.77 -25.49 4.52
C ASP A 60 -25.53 -25.07 3.23
N THR A 61 -25.63 -25.92 2.20
CA THR A 61 -26.45 -25.58 1.01
C THR A 61 -27.07 -26.80 0.36
N ILE A 62 -28.27 -26.63 -0.22
CA ILE A 62 -29.01 -27.63 -1.01
C ILE A 62 -28.02 -28.46 -1.83
N VAL A 63 -27.94 -29.76 -1.53
CA VAL A 63 -27.05 -30.70 -2.21
C VAL A 63 -27.46 -30.75 -3.69
N ASN A 64 -26.78 -29.99 -4.54
CA ASN A 64 -27.01 -30.02 -5.98
C ASN A 64 -26.23 -31.19 -6.59
N GLU A 65 -26.79 -31.82 -7.64
CA GLU A 65 -26.27 -32.99 -8.37
C GLU A 65 -24.78 -32.89 -8.70
N ARG A 66 -24.28 -31.68 -8.99
CA ARG A 66 -22.87 -31.43 -9.28
C ARG A 66 -21.92 -31.79 -8.13
N ILE A 67 -22.32 -31.55 -6.88
CA ILE A 67 -21.47 -31.80 -5.70
C ILE A 67 -21.35 -33.31 -5.43
N ILE A 68 -22.45 -34.05 -5.58
CA ILE A 68 -22.45 -35.52 -5.47
C ILE A 68 -21.60 -36.13 -6.60
N LYS A 69 -21.69 -35.57 -7.82
CA LYS A 69 -20.89 -36.03 -8.97
C LYS A 69 -19.39 -35.87 -8.72
N ASP A 70 -18.98 -34.72 -8.20
CA ASP A 70 -17.58 -34.43 -7.85
C ASP A 70 -17.09 -35.35 -6.72
N PHE A 71 -17.96 -35.64 -5.75
CA PHE A 71 -17.67 -36.58 -4.66
C PHE A 71 -17.43 -38.01 -5.16
N ILE A 72 -18.36 -38.54 -5.97
CA ILE A 72 -18.25 -39.89 -6.54
C ILE A 72 -17.04 -40.01 -7.45
N TYR A 73 -16.76 -38.98 -8.25
CA TYR A 73 -15.56 -38.92 -9.08
C TYR A 73 -14.29 -39.01 -8.22
N LYS A 74 -14.22 -38.25 -7.13
CA LYS A 74 -13.09 -38.27 -6.19
C LYS A 74 -12.95 -39.61 -5.46
N LEU A 75 -14.05 -40.24 -5.07
CA LEU A 75 -14.05 -41.59 -4.50
C LEU A 75 -13.49 -42.64 -5.46
N LYS A 76 -13.89 -42.59 -6.74
CA LYS A 76 -13.38 -43.49 -7.78
C LYS A 76 -11.86 -43.34 -7.97
N LEU A 77 -11.36 -42.10 -7.97
CA LEU A 77 -9.93 -41.81 -8.06
C LEU A 77 -9.17 -42.29 -6.83
N LEU A 78 -9.62 -41.94 -5.62
CA LEU A 78 -8.92 -42.33 -4.39
C LEU A 78 -8.85 -43.85 -4.22
N ARG A 79 -9.89 -44.58 -4.64
CA ARG A 79 -9.89 -46.04 -4.64
C ARG A 79 -8.90 -46.65 -5.63
N SER A 80 -8.66 -46.02 -6.79
CA SER A 80 -7.70 -46.56 -7.76
C SER A 80 -6.24 -46.40 -7.33
N VAL A 81 -5.96 -45.55 -6.32
CA VAL A 81 -4.58 -45.23 -5.89
C VAL A 81 -4.31 -45.42 -4.39
N SER A 82 -5.24 -46.00 -3.63
CA SER A 82 -5.14 -46.13 -2.17
C SER A 82 -4.05 -47.09 -1.67
N ASN A 83 -3.34 -47.79 -2.56
CA ASN A 83 -2.39 -48.85 -2.22
C ASN A 83 -0.91 -48.41 -2.28
N HIS A 84 -0.62 -47.11 -2.25
CA HIS A 84 0.74 -46.58 -2.30
C HIS A 84 1.15 -45.88 -1.00
N GLN A 85 2.35 -46.18 -0.49
CA GLN A 85 2.84 -45.68 0.80
C GLN A 85 2.99 -44.14 0.86
N ASN A 86 3.14 -43.47 -0.29
CA ASN A 86 3.29 -42.01 -0.39
C ASN A 86 1.99 -41.31 -0.86
N VAL A 87 0.84 -42.00 -0.87
CA VAL A 87 -0.48 -41.42 -1.17
C VAL A 87 -1.38 -41.65 0.04
N ILE A 88 -2.15 -40.63 0.44
CA ILE A 88 -3.09 -40.72 1.58
C ILE A 88 -4.07 -41.86 1.34
N ALA A 89 -4.05 -42.85 2.25
CA ALA A 89 -4.92 -44.02 2.12
C ALA A 89 -6.40 -43.63 2.31
N PHE A 90 -7.26 -44.23 1.49
CA PHE A 90 -8.72 -44.12 1.59
C PHE A 90 -9.28 -45.41 2.19
N TYR A 91 -9.94 -45.31 3.34
CA TYR A 91 -10.43 -46.47 4.10
C TYR A 91 -11.89 -46.82 3.80
N GLY A 92 -12.69 -45.85 3.35
CA GLY A 92 -14.11 -46.04 3.10
C GLY A 92 -14.92 -44.76 3.28
N VAL A 93 -16.23 -44.91 3.37
CA VAL A 93 -17.18 -43.81 3.64
C VAL A 93 -17.97 -44.08 4.91
N THR A 94 -18.45 -43.02 5.54
CA THR A 94 -19.39 -43.08 6.67
C THR A 94 -20.50 -42.06 6.46
N LYS A 95 -21.68 -42.31 7.02
CA LYS A 95 -22.78 -41.34 7.05
C LYS A 95 -22.91 -40.80 8.46
N ASP A 96 -22.81 -39.49 8.65
CA ASP A 96 -22.97 -38.87 9.98
C ASP A 96 -24.43 -38.84 10.44
N ASN A 97 -24.66 -38.40 11.68
CA ASN A 97 -25.99 -38.35 12.29
C ASN A 97 -26.96 -37.39 11.56
N ASP A 98 -26.42 -36.44 10.79
CA ASP A 98 -27.19 -35.50 9.98
C ASP A 98 -27.49 -36.04 8.57
N GLY A 99 -27.03 -37.27 8.27
CA GLY A 99 -27.25 -37.94 6.99
C GLY A 99 -26.23 -37.59 5.91
N HIS A 100 -25.15 -36.87 6.22
CA HIS A 100 -24.14 -36.49 5.24
C HIS A 100 -23.05 -37.57 5.09
N TYR A 101 -22.67 -37.82 3.83
CA TYR A 101 -21.56 -38.72 3.53
C TYR A 101 -20.20 -38.04 3.79
N ASN A 102 -19.32 -38.78 4.47
CA ASN A 102 -17.96 -38.38 4.80
C ASN A 102 -16.96 -39.41 4.25
N MET A 103 -15.84 -38.95 3.68
CA MET A 103 -14.71 -39.81 3.32
C MET A 103 -13.86 -40.10 4.56
N VAL A 104 -13.51 -41.36 4.78
CA VAL A 104 -12.59 -41.80 5.84
C VAL A 104 -11.19 -41.95 5.25
N LEU A 105 -10.29 -41.04 5.62
CA LEU A 105 -8.93 -40.93 5.07
C LEU A 105 -7.86 -41.16 6.14
N GLN A 106 -6.66 -41.56 5.72
CA GLN A 106 -5.48 -41.54 6.57
C GLN A 106 -5.21 -40.12 7.06
N TYR A 107 -5.00 -39.97 8.37
CA TYR A 107 -4.63 -38.70 8.97
C TYR A 107 -3.13 -38.43 8.71
N ALA A 108 -2.83 -37.31 8.06
CA ALA A 108 -1.47 -36.80 7.91
C ALA A 108 -1.09 -35.96 9.14
N ASP A 109 -0.20 -36.49 9.97
CA ASP A 109 0.33 -35.79 11.13
C ASP A 109 1.29 -34.67 10.67
N GLY A 110 1.09 -33.44 11.13
CA GLY A 110 1.88 -32.27 10.73
C GLY A 110 1.23 -31.30 9.74
N GLY A 111 -0.01 -31.55 9.29
CA GLY A 111 -0.75 -30.62 8.45
C GLY A 111 -0.27 -30.56 7.00
N THR A 112 -0.44 -29.43 6.32
CA THR A 112 0.04 -29.29 4.94
C THR A 112 1.57 -29.18 4.90
N LEU A 113 2.19 -29.60 3.80
CA LEU A 113 3.64 -29.44 3.62
C LEU A 113 4.08 -27.98 3.78
N ARG A 114 3.25 -27.03 3.32
CA ARG A 114 3.52 -25.60 3.45
C ARG A 114 3.61 -25.18 4.91
N ASP A 115 2.61 -25.53 5.71
CA ASP A 115 2.56 -25.17 7.14
C ASP A 115 3.71 -25.85 7.90
N TYR A 116 3.94 -27.13 7.61
CA TYR A 116 5.03 -27.89 8.21
C TYR A 116 6.40 -27.27 7.92
N LEU A 117 6.64 -26.86 6.68
CA LEU A 117 7.88 -26.20 6.30
C LEU A 117 8.00 -24.81 6.93
N MET A 118 6.95 -23.98 6.94
CA MET A 118 7.03 -22.67 7.60
C MET A 118 7.46 -22.76 9.07
N THR A 119 6.98 -23.77 9.79
CA THR A 119 7.31 -23.96 11.20
C THR A 119 8.67 -24.62 11.44
N ASN A 120 9.12 -25.51 10.53
CA ASN A 120 10.26 -26.40 10.79
C ASN A 120 11.44 -26.22 9.83
N PHE A 121 11.39 -25.32 8.84
CA PHE A 121 12.41 -25.22 7.77
C PHE A 121 13.84 -25.07 8.29
N THR A 122 14.04 -24.27 9.34
CA THR A 122 15.34 -24.00 9.96
C THR A 122 15.84 -25.14 10.86
N LYS A 123 14.94 -26.01 11.32
CA LYS A 123 15.25 -27.16 12.18
C LYS A 123 15.48 -28.45 11.38
N LEU A 124 14.94 -28.52 10.16
CA LEU A 124 15.06 -29.68 9.28
C LEU A 124 16.46 -29.81 8.68
N GLN A 125 17.12 -30.93 8.96
CA GLN A 125 18.36 -31.32 8.29
C GLN A 125 18.09 -31.60 6.79
N TRP A 126 19.09 -31.35 5.95
CA TRP A 126 18.98 -31.57 4.49
C TRP A 126 18.65 -33.01 4.12
N THR A 127 19.10 -33.99 4.91
CA THR A 127 18.75 -35.40 4.72
C THR A 127 17.24 -35.62 4.77
N TYR A 128 16.55 -35.03 5.76
CA TYR A 128 15.09 -35.11 5.85
C TYR A 128 14.40 -34.39 4.69
N LYS A 129 14.91 -33.22 4.28
CA LYS A 129 14.37 -32.48 3.12
C LYS A 129 14.43 -33.32 1.83
N LEU A 130 15.57 -33.96 1.59
CA LEU A 130 15.77 -34.85 0.43
C LEU A 130 14.86 -36.09 0.49
N CYS A 131 14.70 -36.69 1.67
CA CYS A 131 13.75 -37.81 1.85
C CYS A 131 12.31 -37.38 1.55
N MET A 132 11.86 -36.23 2.08
CA MET A 132 10.52 -35.70 1.82
C MET A 132 10.30 -35.42 0.33
N THR A 133 11.28 -34.81 -0.36
CA THR A 133 11.19 -34.58 -1.81
C THR A 133 11.13 -35.89 -2.59
N LYS A 134 11.93 -36.89 -2.21
CA LYS A 134 11.89 -38.22 -2.83
C LYS A 134 10.52 -38.88 -2.65
N ASP A 135 9.96 -38.83 -1.45
CA ASP A 135 8.66 -39.41 -1.13
C ASP A 135 7.52 -38.75 -1.91
N ILE A 136 7.54 -37.42 -2.05
CA ILE A 136 6.58 -36.67 -2.87
C ILE A 136 6.72 -37.06 -4.35
N ALA A 137 7.94 -37.14 -4.87
CA ALA A 137 8.20 -37.51 -6.25
C ALA A 137 7.73 -38.94 -6.56
N LEU A 138 7.96 -39.88 -5.64
CA LEU A 138 7.45 -41.27 -5.76
C LEU A 138 5.92 -41.32 -5.73
N GLY A 139 5.29 -40.51 -4.87
CA GLY A 139 3.83 -40.37 -4.86
C GLY A 139 3.27 -39.82 -6.16
N LEU A 140 3.88 -38.76 -6.72
CA LEU A 140 3.48 -38.17 -8.00
C LEU A 140 3.68 -39.13 -9.17
N LEU A 141 4.82 -39.83 -9.23
CA LEU A 141 5.08 -40.83 -10.26
C LEU A 141 3.99 -41.92 -10.27
N TYR A 142 3.64 -42.45 -9.09
CA TYR A 142 2.57 -43.44 -8.97
C TYR A 142 1.20 -42.90 -9.41
N LEU A 143 0.87 -41.64 -9.09
CA LEU A 143 -0.37 -41.02 -9.54
C LEU A 143 -0.39 -40.87 -11.07
N HIS A 144 0.73 -40.45 -11.66
CA HIS A 144 0.87 -40.26 -13.10
C HIS A 144 0.78 -41.60 -13.87
N ASP A 145 1.39 -42.68 -13.35
CA ASP A 145 1.26 -44.04 -13.90
C ASP A 145 -0.20 -44.54 -13.91
N ASN A 146 -1.04 -44.00 -13.02
CA ASN A 146 -2.48 -44.26 -12.96
C ASN A 146 -3.32 -43.22 -13.72
N ASN A 147 -2.70 -42.38 -14.54
CA ASN A 147 -3.32 -41.27 -15.30
C ASN A 147 -4.05 -40.24 -14.41
N ILE A 148 -3.55 -39.99 -13.20
CA ILE A 148 -4.10 -38.99 -12.27
C ILE A 148 -3.14 -37.81 -12.11
N ILE A 149 -3.63 -36.61 -12.37
CA ILE A 149 -2.91 -35.35 -12.15
C ILE A 149 -3.37 -34.77 -10.80
N HIS A 150 -2.44 -34.52 -9.87
CA HIS A 150 -2.77 -34.07 -8.50
C HIS A 150 -3.39 -32.66 -8.45
N ARG A 151 -3.03 -31.77 -9.39
CA ARG A 151 -3.58 -30.40 -9.61
C ARG A 151 -3.41 -29.37 -8.48
N ASP A 152 -3.23 -29.82 -7.24
CA ASP A 152 -2.96 -28.96 -6.05
C ASP A 152 -1.48 -28.98 -5.61
N LEU A 153 -0.64 -29.77 -6.29
CA LEU A 153 0.82 -29.71 -6.21
C LEU A 153 1.24 -29.04 -7.50
N LEU A 154 1.64 -27.77 -7.48
CA LEU A 154 2.12 -27.07 -8.68
C LEU A 154 3.28 -27.85 -9.28
N SER A 155 3.03 -28.59 -10.36
CA SER A 155 4.06 -29.31 -11.10
C SER A 155 4.65 -28.38 -12.17
N PRO A 156 5.93 -28.59 -12.56
CA PRO A 156 6.50 -27.93 -13.73
C PRO A 156 5.71 -28.19 -15.03
N GLU A 157 4.98 -29.30 -15.12
CA GLU A 157 4.12 -29.65 -16.25
C GLU A 157 2.85 -28.78 -16.32
N ASP A 158 2.34 -28.31 -15.19
CA ASP A 158 1.21 -27.36 -15.13
C ASP A 158 1.61 -25.93 -15.56
N GLN A 159 2.92 -25.61 -15.61
CA GLN A 159 3.42 -24.33 -16.09
C GLN A 159 3.46 -24.24 -17.62
N VAL A 160 3.54 -25.37 -18.34
CA VAL A 160 3.76 -25.42 -19.80
C VAL A 160 2.64 -24.72 -20.61
N ASN A 161 1.44 -24.57 -20.03
CA ASN A 161 0.30 -23.86 -20.64
C ASN A 161 -0.15 -22.61 -19.87
N ALA A 162 0.62 -22.16 -18.86
CA ALA A 162 0.27 -20.97 -18.12
C ALA A 162 0.59 -19.72 -18.96
N ILE A 163 -0.36 -18.80 -19.02
CA ILE A 163 -0.23 -17.54 -19.74
C ILE A 163 0.66 -16.52 -19.02
N ALA A 164 0.96 -16.75 -17.75
CA ALA A 164 1.78 -15.90 -16.90
C ALA A 164 2.62 -16.74 -15.91
N TRP A 165 3.93 -16.46 -15.84
CA TRP A 165 4.85 -17.03 -14.86
C TRP A 165 5.41 -15.92 -13.96
N ASP A 166 5.27 -16.06 -12.65
CA ASP A 166 6.02 -15.27 -11.66
C ASP A 166 7.03 -16.16 -10.95
N LEU A 167 8.28 -15.99 -11.36
CA LEU A 167 9.46 -16.69 -10.89
C LEU A 167 10.44 -15.70 -10.24
N SER A 168 9.96 -14.57 -9.72
CA SER A 168 10.82 -13.58 -9.06
C SER A 168 11.47 -14.12 -7.78
N ARG A 169 12.68 -13.63 -7.46
CA ARG A 169 13.44 -13.90 -6.21
C ARG A 169 13.76 -15.38 -5.97
N ASN A 170 13.91 -16.16 -7.04
CA ASN A 170 14.39 -17.53 -7.04
C ASN A 170 15.90 -17.62 -7.25
N ARG A 171 16.62 -18.12 -6.25
CA ARG A 171 18.06 -18.40 -6.35
C ARG A 171 18.41 -19.62 -7.22
N GLY A 172 17.41 -20.24 -7.84
CA GLY A 172 17.58 -21.44 -8.67
C GLY A 172 18.16 -21.17 -10.06
N PHE A 173 18.11 -19.92 -10.53
CA PHE A 173 18.54 -19.54 -11.88
C PHE A 173 19.95 -18.92 -11.95
N GLU A 174 20.65 -18.86 -10.82
CA GLU A 174 21.98 -18.24 -10.69
C GLU A 174 23.10 -19.03 -11.41
N ASN A 175 22.84 -20.28 -11.80
CA ASN A 175 23.82 -21.14 -12.49
C ASN A 175 23.33 -21.54 -13.89
N LEU A 176 24.28 -21.95 -14.74
CA LEU A 176 24.04 -22.35 -16.15
C LEU A 176 22.84 -23.30 -16.27
N LYS A 177 22.76 -24.30 -15.38
CA LYS A 177 21.74 -25.35 -15.40
C LYS A 177 20.34 -24.83 -15.06
N GLY A 178 20.23 -23.87 -14.16
CA GLY A 178 18.97 -23.17 -13.87
C GLY A 178 18.51 -22.35 -15.08
N GLY A 179 19.42 -21.66 -15.74
CA GLY A 179 19.17 -20.94 -17.00
C GLY A 179 18.70 -21.87 -18.13
N GLU A 180 19.33 -23.04 -18.28
CA GLU A 180 18.96 -24.06 -19.28
C GLU A 180 17.53 -24.56 -19.07
N VAL A 181 17.17 -24.88 -17.83
CA VAL A 181 15.80 -25.34 -17.51
C VAL A 181 14.76 -24.28 -17.84
N LEU A 182 15.04 -23.01 -17.53
CA LEU A 182 14.14 -21.92 -17.88
C LEU A 182 14.06 -21.70 -19.40
N ALA A 183 15.19 -21.80 -20.11
CA ALA A 183 15.23 -21.68 -21.57
C ALA A 183 14.41 -22.80 -22.26
N ASP A 184 14.57 -24.04 -21.82
CA ASP A 184 13.82 -25.19 -22.34
C ASP A 184 12.31 -25.06 -22.09
N ALA A 185 11.95 -24.57 -20.90
CA ALA A 185 10.56 -24.29 -20.54
C ALA A 185 9.97 -23.19 -21.44
N LEU A 186 10.72 -22.11 -21.72
CA LEU A 186 10.29 -21.03 -22.59
C LEU A 186 10.17 -21.44 -24.06
N CYS A 187 11.07 -22.31 -24.54
CA CYS A 187 11.00 -22.88 -25.89
C CYS A 187 9.79 -23.81 -26.07
N SER A 188 9.42 -24.54 -25.01
CA SER A 188 8.33 -25.52 -25.04
C SER A 188 6.95 -24.90 -24.82
N ASN A 189 6.88 -23.67 -24.28
CA ASN A 189 5.63 -22.99 -23.97
C ASN A 189 5.15 -22.10 -25.14
N SER A 190 4.00 -22.44 -25.71
CA SER A 190 3.38 -21.72 -26.83
C SER A 190 2.23 -20.78 -26.42
N SER A 191 2.08 -20.51 -25.12
CA SER A 191 0.96 -19.75 -24.55
C SER A 191 1.38 -18.62 -23.61
N LEU A 192 2.63 -18.62 -23.15
CA LEU A 192 3.15 -17.66 -22.18
C LEU A 192 3.15 -16.25 -22.77
N THR A 193 2.50 -15.33 -22.06
CA THR A 193 2.41 -13.92 -22.44
C THR A 193 3.06 -12.99 -21.40
N PHE A 194 3.25 -13.45 -20.17
CA PHE A 194 3.89 -12.69 -19.09
C PHE A 194 4.94 -13.56 -18.39
N LEU A 195 6.16 -13.04 -18.24
CA LEU A 195 7.23 -13.67 -17.49
C LEU A 195 7.85 -12.66 -16.53
N ASN A 196 7.80 -12.94 -15.23
CA ASN A 196 8.54 -12.22 -14.21
C ASN A 196 9.66 -13.11 -13.67
N ILE A 197 10.90 -12.72 -13.94
CA ILE A 197 12.13 -13.36 -13.47
C ILE A 197 13.01 -12.35 -12.74
N ARG A 198 12.40 -11.37 -12.08
CA ARG A 198 13.07 -10.35 -11.29
C ARG A 198 13.94 -10.93 -10.17
N SER A 199 15.07 -10.28 -9.87
CA SER A 199 15.91 -10.56 -8.69
C SER A 199 16.35 -12.04 -8.60
N ASN A 200 16.68 -12.65 -9.74
CA ASN A 200 17.13 -14.03 -9.84
C ASN A 200 18.65 -14.17 -9.99
N ASN A 201 19.36 -13.04 -10.07
CA ASN A 201 20.82 -12.99 -10.21
C ASN A 201 21.33 -13.91 -11.34
N LEU A 202 20.66 -13.87 -12.51
CA LEU A 202 21.02 -14.67 -13.69
C LEU A 202 22.50 -14.51 -14.09
N GLY A 203 23.02 -13.29 -13.97
CA GLY A 203 24.33 -12.92 -14.48
C GLY A 203 24.47 -13.19 -15.98
N LEU A 204 25.70 -13.08 -16.49
CA LEU A 204 25.96 -13.32 -17.91
C LEU A 204 25.75 -14.79 -18.30
N SER A 205 26.22 -15.74 -17.49
CA SER A 205 26.14 -17.17 -17.80
C SER A 205 24.71 -17.70 -17.89
N GLY A 206 23.81 -17.29 -16.96
CA GLY A 206 22.40 -17.68 -17.02
C GLY A 206 21.67 -16.95 -18.13
N GLY A 207 21.98 -15.66 -18.34
CA GLY A 207 21.38 -14.86 -19.40
C GLY A 207 21.73 -15.34 -20.82
N TYR A 208 22.97 -15.78 -21.07
CA TYR A 208 23.36 -16.30 -22.38
C TYR A 208 22.57 -17.53 -22.80
N VAL A 209 22.20 -18.39 -21.86
CA VAL A 209 21.40 -19.59 -22.15
C VAL A 209 19.96 -19.21 -22.54
N LEU A 210 19.44 -18.10 -22.00
CA LEU A 210 18.11 -17.61 -22.32
C LEU A 210 18.02 -16.94 -23.70
N VAL A 211 19.15 -16.57 -24.31
CA VAL A 211 19.20 -15.85 -25.60
C VAL A 211 18.38 -16.55 -26.69
N GLU A 212 18.59 -17.85 -26.88
CA GLU A 212 17.93 -18.59 -27.96
C GLU A 212 16.42 -18.73 -27.71
N ALA A 213 16.04 -19.02 -26.46
CA ALA A 213 14.64 -19.15 -26.07
C ALA A 213 13.87 -17.83 -26.21
N LEU A 214 14.47 -16.72 -25.78
CA LEU A 214 13.87 -15.40 -25.90
C LEU A 214 13.75 -14.94 -27.35
N CYS A 215 14.73 -15.25 -28.22
CA CYS A 215 14.65 -14.94 -29.64
C CYS A 215 13.52 -15.70 -30.36
N LYS A 216 13.29 -16.97 -29.99
CA LYS A 216 12.31 -17.84 -30.64
C LYS A 216 10.89 -17.68 -30.10
N ASN A 217 10.74 -17.14 -28.89
CA ASN A 217 9.42 -17.01 -28.28
C ASN A 217 8.61 -15.88 -28.94
N THR A 218 7.51 -16.23 -29.61
CA THR A 218 6.64 -15.28 -30.32
C THR A 218 5.37 -14.91 -29.57
N THR A 219 5.19 -15.40 -28.34
CA THR A 219 3.94 -15.21 -27.57
C THR A 219 4.13 -14.30 -26.37
N LEU A 220 5.36 -14.18 -25.87
CA LEU A 220 5.71 -13.38 -24.70
C LEU A 220 5.53 -11.89 -25.00
N LYS A 221 4.62 -11.27 -24.29
CA LYS A 221 4.27 -9.85 -24.43
C LYS A 221 4.91 -8.99 -23.35
N ASN A 222 5.03 -9.51 -22.15
CA ASN A 222 5.51 -8.78 -20.98
C ASN A 222 6.66 -9.56 -20.35
N LEU A 223 7.82 -8.94 -20.23
CA LEU A 223 9.00 -9.54 -19.61
C LEU A 223 9.56 -8.60 -18.54
N ASP A 224 9.57 -9.08 -17.30
CA ASP A 224 10.28 -8.45 -16.17
C ASP A 224 11.54 -9.26 -15.87
N ILE A 225 12.70 -8.68 -16.22
CA ILE A 225 14.03 -9.21 -15.92
C ILE A 225 14.80 -8.23 -15.03
N CYS A 226 14.10 -7.42 -14.24
CA CYS A 226 14.72 -6.45 -13.34
C CYS A 226 15.71 -7.11 -12.35
N ASP A 227 16.80 -6.43 -12.01
CA ASP A 227 17.75 -6.88 -10.95
C ASP A 227 18.35 -8.27 -11.23
N ASN A 228 18.93 -8.45 -12.41
CA ASN A 228 19.56 -9.71 -12.83
C ASN A 228 21.05 -9.58 -13.21
N ASN A 229 21.65 -8.42 -12.96
CA ASN A 229 23.08 -8.17 -13.16
C ASN A 229 23.56 -8.49 -14.60
N LEU A 230 22.88 -7.91 -15.60
CA LEU A 230 23.16 -8.12 -17.03
C LEU A 230 24.27 -7.21 -17.59
N LYS A 231 25.08 -6.58 -16.73
CA LYS A 231 26.19 -5.71 -17.13
C LYS A 231 27.23 -6.46 -17.96
N GLY A 232 27.61 -5.92 -19.13
CA GLY A 232 28.51 -6.57 -20.08
C GLY A 232 27.83 -7.68 -20.91
N GLY A 233 26.50 -7.67 -20.94
CA GLY A 233 25.66 -8.67 -21.61
C GLY A 233 25.11 -8.19 -22.95
N GLU A 234 25.94 -7.59 -23.80
CA GLU A 234 25.52 -7.04 -25.10
C GLU A 234 24.71 -8.03 -25.94
N THR A 235 25.12 -9.30 -25.97
CA THR A 235 24.42 -10.36 -26.71
C THR A 235 23.06 -10.71 -26.11
N ILE A 236 22.90 -10.59 -24.79
CA ILE A 236 21.63 -10.85 -24.10
C ILE A 236 20.63 -9.74 -24.46
N VAL A 237 21.10 -8.49 -24.47
CA VAL A 237 20.29 -7.35 -24.91
C VAL A 237 19.94 -7.45 -26.40
N ASP A 238 20.89 -7.84 -27.26
CA ASP A 238 20.63 -8.10 -28.68
C ASP A 238 19.56 -9.20 -28.90
N ALA A 239 19.58 -10.24 -28.06
CA ALA A 239 18.60 -11.32 -28.12
C ALA A 239 17.19 -10.86 -27.72
N LEU A 240 17.08 -10.12 -26.61
CA LEU A 240 15.83 -9.49 -26.17
C LEU A 240 15.27 -8.59 -27.27
N CYS A 241 16.15 -7.91 -28.00
CA CYS A 241 15.84 -7.00 -29.08
C CYS A 241 15.32 -7.68 -30.36
N LYS A 242 15.58 -8.96 -30.56
CA LYS A 242 15.06 -9.75 -31.70
C LYS A 242 13.67 -10.29 -31.45
N ASN A 243 13.19 -10.26 -30.21
CA ASN A 243 11.84 -10.70 -29.89
C ASN A 243 10.83 -9.68 -30.45
N THR A 244 10.03 -10.08 -31.43
CA THR A 244 9.05 -9.17 -32.08
C THR A 244 7.69 -9.14 -31.38
N ALA A 245 7.47 -9.95 -30.34
CA ALA A 245 6.19 -10.08 -29.66
C ALA A 245 6.05 -9.18 -28.42
N LEU A 246 7.18 -8.77 -27.82
CA LEU A 246 7.19 -7.98 -26.59
C LEU A 246 6.49 -6.62 -26.76
N THR A 247 5.47 -6.38 -25.93
CA THR A 247 4.80 -5.10 -25.76
C THR A 247 5.32 -4.31 -24.57
N SER A 248 5.87 -5.00 -23.55
CA SER A 248 6.48 -4.40 -22.36
C SER A 248 7.75 -5.14 -21.96
N LEU A 249 8.82 -4.39 -21.68
CA LEU A 249 10.11 -4.91 -21.24
C LEU A 249 10.63 -4.11 -20.03
N ASP A 250 10.87 -4.80 -18.92
CA ASP A 250 11.47 -4.23 -17.72
C ASP A 250 12.91 -4.73 -17.53
N LEU A 251 13.85 -3.81 -17.70
CA LEU A 251 15.30 -3.97 -17.58
C LEU A 251 15.87 -3.14 -16.42
N CYS A 252 15.03 -2.72 -15.47
CA CYS A 252 15.43 -1.96 -14.31
C CYS A 252 16.55 -2.66 -13.50
N GLU A 253 17.46 -1.91 -12.88
CA GLU A 253 18.48 -2.45 -11.94
C GLU A 253 19.42 -3.52 -12.52
N ASN A 254 19.69 -3.50 -13.83
CA ASN A 254 20.57 -4.49 -14.46
C ASN A 254 22.03 -4.04 -14.63
N GLY A 255 22.35 -2.80 -14.26
CA GLY A 255 23.68 -2.23 -14.41
C GLY A 255 24.11 -2.00 -15.87
N LEU A 256 23.15 -1.90 -16.80
CA LEU A 256 23.38 -1.68 -18.23
C LEU A 256 24.17 -0.39 -18.47
N GLY A 257 25.13 -0.41 -19.39
CA GLY A 257 25.92 0.75 -19.79
C GLY A 257 25.50 1.32 -21.15
N SER A 258 26.31 2.25 -21.65
CA SER A 258 26.08 2.90 -22.95
C SER A 258 26.19 1.93 -24.15
N LYS A 259 26.97 0.86 -24.04
CA LYS A 259 27.12 -0.15 -25.10
C LYS A 259 25.85 -0.98 -25.28
N GLU A 260 25.31 -1.46 -24.17
CA GLU A 260 24.08 -2.25 -24.16
C GLU A 260 22.89 -1.40 -24.63
N VAL A 261 22.78 -0.15 -24.16
CA VAL A 261 21.70 0.73 -24.62
C VAL A 261 21.82 1.09 -26.09
N LYS A 262 23.02 1.13 -26.67
CA LYS A 262 23.18 1.34 -28.11
C LYS A 262 22.55 0.22 -28.93
N ILE A 263 22.77 -1.02 -28.53
CA ILE A 263 22.14 -2.20 -29.15
C ILE A 263 20.62 -2.11 -29.02
N LEU A 264 20.13 -1.79 -27.83
CA LEU A 264 18.71 -1.60 -27.57
C LEU A 264 18.10 -0.47 -28.44
N ALA A 265 18.81 0.65 -28.57
CA ALA A 265 18.39 1.78 -29.38
C ALA A 265 18.32 1.41 -30.88
N ASP A 266 19.34 0.73 -31.41
CA ASP A 266 19.33 0.27 -32.81
C ASP A 266 18.13 -0.65 -33.09
N ALA A 267 17.77 -1.51 -32.12
CA ALA A 267 16.60 -2.38 -32.21
C ALA A 267 15.26 -1.64 -32.05
N LEU A 268 15.18 -0.60 -31.22
CA LEU A 268 13.97 0.22 -31.05
C LEU A 268 13.48 0.88 -32.35
N CYS A 269 14.33 1.01 -33.37
CA CYS A 269 13.89 1.42 -34.71
C CYS A 269 13.06 0.35 -35.43
N ASN A 270 13.25 -0.92 -35.09
CA ASN A 270 12.64 -2.07 -35.76
C ASN A 270 11.52 -2.73 -34.93
N PHE A 271 11.45 -2.45 -33.62
CA PHE A 271 10.35 -2.90 -32.78
C PHE A 271 9.01 -2.31 -33.26
N THR A 272 8.10 -3.17 -33.68
CA THR A 272 6.74 -2.78 -34.12
C THR A 272 5.67 -2.99 -33.03
N THR A 273 6.03 -3.60 -31.90
CA THR A 273 5.11 -4.02 -30.84
C THR A 273 5.42 -3.42 -29.47
N LEU A 274 6.68 -3.06 -29.21
CA LEU A 274 7.12 -2.58 -27.90
C LEU A 274 6.58 -1.17 -27.63
N THR A 275 5.69 -1.06 -26.64
CA THR A 275 5.04 0.18 -26.24
C THR A 275 5.52 0.70 -24.89
N SER A 276 6.11 -0.16 -24.05
CA SER A 276 6.62 0.18 -22.74
C SER A 276 8.02 -0.38 -22.50
N LEU A 277 8.94 0.47 -22.06
CA LEU A 277 10.31 0.11 -21.74
C LEU A 277 10.73 0.74 -20.41
N ASN A 278 11.20 -0.07 -19.46
CA ASN A 278 11.74 0.40 -18.18
C ASN A 278 13.25 0.13 -18.12
N LEU A 279 14.04 1.20 -17.98
CA LEU A 279 15.49 1.18 -17.83
C LEU A 279 15.93 1.86 -16.52
N TYR A 280 15.03 2.01 -15.54
CA TYR A 280 15.33 2.67 -14.27
C TYR A 280 16.55 2.06 -13.57
N ASN A 281 17.38 2.91 -12.94
CA ASN A 281 18.52 2.51 -12.13
C ASN A 281 19.54 1.61 -12.88
N ASN A 282 20.00 2.10 -14.04
CA ASN A 282 21.13 1.54 -14.78
C ASN A 282 22.27 2.59 -14.89
N ASN A 283 23.34 2.28 -15.65
CA ASN A 283 24.54 3.12 -15.76
C ASN A 283 24.71 3.67 -17.19
N LEU A 284 23.62 4.15 -17.80
CA LEU A 284 23.60 4.53 -19.21
C LEU A 284 24.55 5.71 -19.51
N GLY A 285 24.63 6.66 -18.58
CA GLY A 285 25.41 7.87 -18.73
C GLY A 285 24.91 8.79 -19.85
N SER A 286 25.63 9.89 -20.07
CA SER A 286 25.25 10.88 -21.08
C SER A 286 25.25 10.35 -22.51
N GLU A 287 26.12 9.40 -22.83
CA GLU A 287 26.19 8.78 -24.15
C GLU A 287 24.99 7.86 -24.41
N GLY A 288 24.54 7.10 -23.41
CA GLY A 288 23.31 6.32 -23.50
C GLY A 288 22.09 7.21 -23.72
N GLY A 289 22.01 8.35 -23.02
CA GLY A 289 20.96 9.36 -23.23
C GLY A 289 20.92 9.93 -24.65
N LYS A 290 22.07 10.28 -25.22
CA LYS A 290 22.18 10.75 -26.61
C LYS A 290 21.74 9.67 -27.61
N THR A 291 22.19 8.45 -27.40
CA THR A 291 21.88 7.31 -28.28
C THR A 291 20.37 7.03 -28.31
N LEU A 292 19.72 7.02 -27.15
CA LEU A 292 18.25 6.89 -27.08
C LEU A 292 17.54 8.07 -27.73
N ALA A 293 18.02 9.30 -27.55
CA ALA A 293 17.42 10.49 -28.14
C ALA A 293 17.38 10.43 -29.69
N ASP A 294 18.45 9.94 -30.32
CA ASP A 294 18.53 9.81 -31.79
C ASP A 294 17.47 8.86 -32.36
N VAL A 295 17.11 7.83 -31.58
CA VAL A 295 16.11 6.84 -31.97
C VAL A 295 14.69 7.26 -31.61
N LEU A 296 14.48 7.91 -30.47
CA LEU A 296 13.16 8.38 -30.03
C LEU A 296 12.53 9.39 -31.01
N CYS A 297 13.35 10.10 -31.80
CA CYS A 297 12.85 10.95 -32.88
C CYS A 297 12.17 10.18 -34.03
N LYS A 298 12.49 8.88 -34.18
CA LYS A 298 12.04 8.02 -35.28
C LYS A 298 11.07 6.93 -34.81
N ASN A 299 11.19 6.51 -33.55
CA ASN A 299 10.32 5.50 -32.97
C ASN A 299 8.87 6.01 -32.92
N THR A 300 7.95 5.17 -33.40
CA THR A 300 6.51 5.49 -33.51
C THR A 300 5.64 4.59 -32.64
N MET A 301 6.21 3.70 -31.82
CA MET A 301 5.46 2.70 -31.07
C MET A 301 5.51 2.94 -29.56
N LEU A 302 6.64 3.42 -29.04
CA LEU A 302 6.86 3.57 -27.61
C LEU A 302 5.96 4.67 -27.06
N THR A 303 5.16 4.32 -26.05
CA THR A 303 4.24 5.22 -25.34
C THR A 303 4.69 5.49 -23.91
N SER A 304 5.45 4.56 -23.29
CA SER A 304 6.01 4.72 -21.95
C SER A 304 7.50 4.38 -21.91
N LEU A 305 8.29 5.27 -21.32
CA LEU A 305 9.73 5.10 -21.14
C LEU A 305 10.15 5.54 -19.74
N ASP A 306 10.82 4.65 -19.00
CA ASP A 306 11.46 4.99 -17.74
C ASP A 306 12.99 4.98 -17.88
N LEU A 307 13.60 6.12 -17.61
CA LEU A 307 15.04 6.36 -17.63
C LEU A 307 15.53 6.93 -16.29
N GLY A 308 14.77 6.81 -15.20
CA GLY A 308 15.19 7.36 -13.90
C GLY A 308 16.49 6.74 -13.39
N SER A 309 17.28 7.49 -12.61
CA SER A 309 18.53 7.03 -11.99
C SER A 309 19.54 6.42 -12.98
N ASN A 310 19.86 7.11 -14.08
CA ASN A 310 20.76 6.62 -15.15
C ASN A 310 21.99 7.49 -15.41
N GLU A 311 22.24 8.48 -14.55
CA GLU A 311 23.37 9.41 -14.66
C GLU A 311 23.47 10.09 -16.04
N LEU A 312 22.33 10.37 -16.68
CA LEU A 312 22.31 10.93 -18.04
C LEU A 312 23.04 12.28 -18.14
N GLY A 313 23.07 13.05 -17.06
CA GLY A 313 23.70 14.35 -17.00
C GLY A 313 23.08 15.37 -17.95
N PHE A 314 23.68 16.56 -18.01
CA PHE A 314 23.16 17.68 -18.81
C PHE A 314 23.09 17.36 -20.31
N GLU A 315 24.16 16.81 -20.90
CA GLU A 315 24.20 16.56 -22.35
C GLU A 315 23.26 15.42 -22.79
N GLY A 316 23.08 14.38 -21.97
CA GLY A 316 22.07 13.35 -22.22
C GLY A 316 20.64 13.92 -22.14
N GLY A 317 20.36 14.72 -21.11
CA GLY A 317 19.07 15.43 -20.97
C GLY A 317 18.75 16.36 -22.13
N LYS A 318 19.74 17.09 -22.64
CA LYS A 318 19.63 18.02 -23.78
C LYS A 318 19.31 17.32 -25.08
N ALA A 319 19.93 16.16 -25.32
CA ALA A 319 19.60 15.33 -26.47
C ALA A 319 18.15 14.85 -26.36
N LEU A 320 17.77 14.26 -25.22
CA LEU A 320 16.42 13.74 -24.96
C LEU A 320 15.35 14.84 -25.09
N ALA A 321 15.55 16.00 -24.46
CA ALA A 321 14.62 17.14 -24.58
C ALA A 321 14.43 17.58 -26.03
N SER A 322 15.48 17.53 -26.85
CA SER A 322 15.38 17.86 -28.28
C SER A 322 14.66 16.78 -29.09
N ALA A 323 14.78 15.51 -28.70
CA ALA A 323 14.10 14.40 -29.32
C ALA A 323 12.60 14.39 -29.02
N PHE A 324 12.20 14.65 -27.77
CA PHE A 324 10.78 14.68 -27.39
C PHE A 324 9.99 15.78 -28.08
N CYS A 325 10.62 16.89 -28.45
CA CYS A 325 9.99 17.91 -29.27
C CYS A 325 9.56 17.40 -30.67
N LYS A 326 10.10 16.26 -31.12
CA LYS A 326 9.76 15.60 -32.39
C LYS A 326 8.95 14.32 -32.21
N ASN A 327 9.12 13.62 -31.09
CA ASN A 327 8.37 12.41 -30.80
C ASN A 327 6.88 12.75 -30.58
N THR A 328 5.99 11.94 -31.18
CA THR A 328 4.54 12.15 -31.17
C THR A 328 3.77 10.99 -30.51
N THR A 329 4.48 10.03 -29.92
CA THR A 329 3.88 8.75 -29.47
C THR A 329 4.05 8.53 -27.98
N LEU A 330 5.14 9.03 -27.40
CA LEU A 330 5.43 8.92 -25.99
C LEU A 330 4.42 9.76 -25.19
N THR A 331 3.67 9.10 -24.31
CA THR A 331 2.66 9.70 -23.44
C THR A 331 3.12 9.78 -21.99
N SER A 332 4.09 8.94 -21.60
CA SER A 332 4.69 8.88 -20.27
C SER A 332 6.21 8.78 -20.36
N LEU A 333 6.90 9.64 -19.59
CA LEU A 333 8.35 9.64 -19.48
C LEU A 333 8.79 9.86 -18.04
N ASN A 334 9.69 9.01 -17.55
CA ASN A 334 10.37 9.19 -16.28
C ASN A 334 11.87 9.45 -16.51
N LEU A 335 12.36 10.56 -15.95
CA LEU A 335 13.75 11.01 -15.99
C LEU A 335 14.25 11.36 -14.58
N GLU A 336 13.60 10.87 -13.52
CA GLU A 336 13.99 11.14 -12.14
C GLU A 336 15.48 10.88 -11.88
N ASN A 337 16.12 11.68 -11.02
CA ASN A 337 17.46 11.40 -10.49
C ASN A 337 18.55 11.15 -11.56
N ASN A 338 18.61 12.01 -12.59
CA ASN A 338 19.58 11.93 -13.69
C ASN A 338 20.59 13.08 -13.71
N ASN A 339 20.55 13.98 -12.72
CA ASN A 339 21.43 15.14 -12.62
C ASN A 339 21.44 15.98 -13.92
N LEU A 340 20.26 16.21 -14.50
CA LEU A 340 20.11 16.95 -15.76
C LEU A 340 20.54 18.42 -15.69
N GLY A 341 20.76 18.97 -14.49
CA GLY A 341 21.14 20.37 -14.29
C GLY A 341 22.64 20.67 -14.22
N SER A 342 23.54 19.68 -14.16
CA SER A 342 24.97 19.96 -13.93
C SER A 342 25.76 20.21 -15.22
N GLU A 343 26.11 21.48 -15.49
CA GLU A 343 27.42 21.81 -16.09
C GLU A 343 27.85 23.25 -15.76
N GLY A 344 29.11 23.38 -15.30
CA GLY A 344 29.80 24.65 -15.08
C GLY A 344 30.29 25.24 -16.39
N GLY A 345 29.55 26.21 -16.94
CA GLY A 345 29.96 26.97 -18.12
C GLY A 345 28.91 27.99 -18.53
N GLU A 346 29.32 29.16 -18.99
CA GLU A 346 28.46 30.28 -19.40
C GLU A 346 27.60 30.00 -20.66
N ALA A 347 26.56 29.17 -20.55
CA ALA A 347 25.55 29.07 -21.59
C ALA A 347 24.60 30.29 -21.53
N ARG A 348 24.84 31.27 -22.42
CA ARG A 348 24.14 32.56 -22.51
C ARG A 348 22.60 32.44 -22.64
N ARG A 349 21.92 33.30 -21.88
CA ARG A 349 20.48 33.65 -21.80
C ARG A 349 19.74 33.96 -23.12
N ARG A 350 20.31 33.74 -24.31
CA ARG A 350 19.88 34.39 -25.57
C ARG A 350 19.03 33.56 -26.56
N SER A 351 18.62 32.33 -26.24
CA SER A 351 18.01 31.44 -27.27
C SER A 351 16.56 31.00 -27.06
N ILE A 352 15.77 31.63 -26.18
CA ILE A 352 14.36 31.25 -25.95
C ILE A 352 13.45 31.63 -27.15
N SER A 353 13.87 32.47 -28.07
CA SER A 353 12.98 33.07 -29.08
C SER A 353 12.79 32.29 -30.40
N ARG A 354 13.36 31.10 -30.59
CA ARG A 354 13.32 30.39 -31.90
C ARG A 354 12.97 28.89 -31.87
N CYS A 355 12.36 28.36 -30.80
CA CYS A 355 11.92 26.96 -30.81
C CYS A 355 10.49 26.84 -31.39
N THR A 356 10.39 26.28 -32.60
CA THR A 356 9.12 26.01 -33.31
C THR A 356 8.56 24.62 -33.04
N LEU A 357 9.26 23.76 -32.29
CA LEU A 357 8.87 22.37 -32.06
C LEU A 357 8.01 22.25 -30.80
N CYS A 358 6.92 21.48 -30.89
CA CYS A 358 5.95 21.29 -29.81
C CYS A 358 5.73 19.78 -29.63
N ASN A 359 5.95 19.25 -28.43
CA ASN A 359 5.47 17.89 -28.13
C ASN A 359 3.95 17.93 -27.93
N SER A 360 3.23 17.03 -28.60
CA SER A 360 1.77 16.96 -28.59
C SER A 360 1.23 15.63 -28.08
N SER A 361 2.06 14.81 -27.42
CA SER A 361 1.68 13.46 -26.97
C SER A 361 1.90 13.23 -25.48
N LEU A 362 2.92 13.88 -24.90
CA LEU A 362 3.36 13.63 -23.54
C LEU A 362 2.35 14.18 -22.53
N THR A 363 1.75 13.28 -21.77
CA THR A 363 0.73 13.59 -20.73
C THR A 363 1.29 13.52 -19.31
N PHE A 364 2.33 12.71 -19.11
CA PHE A 364 3.02 12.52 -17.83
C PHE A 364 4.53 12.70 -18.00
N LEU A 365 5.14 13.52 -17.13
CA LEU A 365 6.58 13.67 -17.05
C LEU A 365 7.05 13.73 -15.60
N ASN A 366 7.91 12.79 -15.22
CA ASN A 366 8.64 12.82 -13.95
C ASN A 366 10.09 13.26 -14.21
N ILE A 367 10.50 14.37 -13.63
CA ILE A 367 11.86 14.92 -13.67
C ILE A 367 12.34 15.26 -12.26
N ARG A 368 11.83 14.57 -11.24
CA ARG A 368 12.23 14.73 -9.85
C ARG A 368 13.74 14.58 -9.65
N SER A 369 14.31 15.28 -8.65
CA SER A 369 15.70 15.08 -8.17
C SER A 369 16.77 15.23 -9.26
N ASN A 370 16.60 16.17 -10.19
CA ASN A 370 17.52 16.41 -11.31
C ASN A 370 18.44 17.62 -11.13
N ASN A 371 18.43 18.24 -9.94
CA ASN A 371 19.26 19.40 -9.61
C ASN A 371 19.21 20.51 -10.68
N LEU A 372 18.01 20.79 -11.20
CA LEU A 372 17.85 21.72 -12.33
C LEU A 372 18.38 23.12 -12.02
N GLY A 373 18.28 23.61 -10.77
CA GLY A 373 18.94 24.86 -10.40
C GLY A 373 18.44 26.09 -11.17
N LEU A 374 19.27 27.14 -11.17
CA LEU A 374 19.09 28.38 -11.95
C LEU A 374 19.05 28.17 -13.48
N ARG A 375 19.68 27.12 -14.00
CA ARG A 375 20.05 27.01 -15.44
C ARG A 375 19.58 25.73 -16.15
N GLY A 376 19.37 24.63 -15.43
CA GLY A 376 18.79 23.38 -15.95
C GLY A 376 17.35 23.53 -16.44
N GLY A 377 16.74 24.68 -16.15
CA GLY A 377 15.48 25.10 -16.75
C GLY A 377 15.47 25.18 -18.26
N TYR A 378 16.62 25.29 -18.92
CA TYR A 378 16.70 25.29 -20.37
C TYR A 378 16.01 24.06 -21.00
N LEU A 379 16.20 22.87 -20.40
CA LEU A 379 15.60 21.62 -20.87
C LEU A 379 14.08 21.67 -20.78
N LEU A 380 13.56 22.09 -19.61
CA LEU A 380 12.14 22.29 -19.38
C LEU A 380 11.52 23.34 -20.28
N VAL A 381 12.13 24.53 -20.38
CA VAL A 381 11.59 25.62 -21.18
C VAL A 381 11.44 25.15 -22.63
N LYS A 382 12.44 24.48 -23.19
CA LYS A 382 12.37 23.98 -24.56
C LYS A 382 11.28 22.91 -24.75
N ALA A 383 11.13 21.99 -23.81
CA ALA A 383 10.14 20.93 -23.88
C ALA A 383 8.70 21.43 -23.67
N PHE A 384 8.49 22.45 -22.84
CA PHE A 384 7.16 22.87 -22.36
C PHE A 384 6.61 24.15 -22.96
N TYR A 385 7.43 24.99 -23.60
CA TYR A 385 7.00 26.32 -24.08
C TYR A 385 5.73 26.31 -24.95
N LYS A 386 5.43 25.18 -25.60
CA LYS A 386 4.22 24.95 -26.41
C LYS A 386 3.57 23.58 -26.21
N ASN A 387 3.91 22.86 -25.15
CA ASN A 387 3.24 21.57 -24.90
C ASN A 387 1.76 21.86 -24.51
N THR A 388 0.84 21.19 -25.20
CA THR A 388 -0.62 21.34 -25.01
C THR A 388 -1.29 20.07 -24.50
N THR A 389 -0.52 19.08 -24.03
CA THR A 389 -1.05 17.75 -23.66
C THR A 389 -0.62 17.27 -22.28
N LEU A 390 0.41 17.88 -21.69
CA LEU A 390 0.92 17.53 -20.39
C LEU A 390 -0.11 17.86 -19.32
N LYS A 391 -0.50 16.83 -18.59
CA LYS A 391 -1.48 16.88 -17.50
C LYS A 391 -0.80 16.79 -16.14
N ASN A 392 0.23 15.94 -16.04
CA ASN A 392 0.92 15.63 -14.79
C ASN A 392 2.42 15.92 -14.93
N LEU A 393 2.94 16.81 -14.09
CA LEU A 393 4.35 17.14 -14.01
C LEU A 393 4.85 16.99 -12.57
N ASP A 394 5.77 16.06 -12.36
CA ASP A 394 6.54 15.93 -11.11
C ASP A 394 7.92 16.55 -11.30
N ILE A 395 8.15 17.69 -10.65
CA ILE A 395 9.43 18.41 -10.64
C ILE A 395 9.97 18.54 -9.21
N ARG A 396 9.63 17.61 -8.31
CA ARG A 396 10.11 17.64 -6.93
C ARG A 396 11.63 17.69 -6.83
N ASP A 397 12.14 18.32 -5.78
CA ASP A 397 13.57 18.21 -5.41
C ASP A 397 14.54 18.66 -6.53
N ASN A 398 14.26 19.80 -7.18
CA ASN A 398 15.05 20.29 -8.31
C ASN A 398 15.81 21.60 -8.05
N ASN A 399 15.80 22.09 -6.81
CA ASN A 399 16.52 23.32 -6.43
C ASN A 399 16.22 24.50 -7.39
N LEU A 400 14.96 24.75 -7.70
CA LEU A 400 14.51 25.79 -8.66
C LEU A 400 14.72 27.24 -8.18
N LYS A 401 15.48 27.47 -7.11
CA LYS A 401 15.76 28.81 -6.59
C LYS A 401 16.45 29.68 -7.65
N GLY A 402 15.83 30.80 -8.00
CA GLY A 402 16.25 31.72 -9.07
C GLY A 402 15.99 31.21 -10.51
N GLY A 403 15.22 30.12 -10.66
CA GLY A 403 14.85 29.53 -11.95
C GLY A 403 13.69 30.26 -12.62
N GLU A 404 13.76 31.60 -12.79
CA GLU A 404 12.62 32.39 -13.28
C GLU A 404 12.12 31.93 -14.66
N ALA A 405 13.02 31.43 -15.51
CA ALA A 405 12.68 30.89 -16.82
C ALA A 405 11.80 29.63 -16.73
N ILE A 406 12.01 28.79 -15.72
CA ILE A 406 11.19 27.58 -15.49
C ILE A 406 9.80 27.99 -15.05
N ALA A 407 9.74 28.90 -14.08
CA ALA A 407 8.46 29.42 -13.62
C ALA A 407 7.68 30.08 -14.77
N ASP A 408 8.33 30.86 -15.64
CA ASP A 408 7.67 31.49 -16.81
C ASP A 408 7.19 30.47 -17.84
N ALA A 409 7.97 29.41 -18.08
CA ALA A 409 7.55 28.33 -18.96
C ALA A 409 6.34 27.57 -18.40
N LEU A 410 6.35 27.28 -17.10
CA LEU A 410 5.19 26.69 -16.43
C LEU A 410 3.96 27.58 -16.61
N CYS A 411 4.07 28.90 -16.40
CA CYS A 411 3.01 29.92 -16.58
C CYS A 411 2.34 29.95 -17.96
N LYS A 412 3.01 29.45 -18.98
CA LYS A 412 2.51 29.39 -20.36
C LYS A 412 1.78 28.09 -20.66
N ASN A 413 1.94 27.07 -19.82
CA ASN A 413 1.20 25.83 -19.93
C ASN A 413 -0.21 25.99 -19.33
N ILE A 414 -1.24 25.64 -20.11
CA ILE A 414 -2.65 25.76 -19.71
C ILE A 414 -3.33 24.40 -19.47
N THR A 415 -2.60 23.29 -19.66
CA THR A 415 -3.17 21.94 -19.66
C THR A 415 -2.85 21.12 -18.41
N LEU A 416 -1.91 21.58 -17.58
CA LEU A 416 -1.55 20.92 -16.33
C LEU A 416 -2.75 20.79 -15.39
N THR A 417 -3.12 19.56 -15.06
CA THR A 417 -4.16 19.22 -14.07
C THR A 417 -3.58 18.98 -12.67
N SER A 418 -2.30 18.64 -12.60
CA SER A 418 -1.56 18.42 -11.35
C SER A 418 -0.12 18.90 -11.50
N LEU A 419 0.35 19.69 -10.53
CA LEU A 419 1.72 20.20 -10.48
C LEU A 419 2.31 19.97 -9.09
N ASN A 420 3.40 19.19 -9.04
CA ASN A 420 4.13 18.93 -7.80
C ASN A 420 5.47 19.67 -7.77
N LEU A 421 5.54 20.72 -6.95
CA LEU A 421 6.71 21.57 -6.74
C LEU A 421 7.34 21.34 -5.36
N TYR A 422 7.11 20.20 -4.70
CA TYR A 422 7.70 19.90 -3.40
C TYR A 422 9.23 19.99 -3.40
N LEU A 423 9.80 20.60 -2.35
CA LEU A 423 11.24 20.70 -2.11
C LEU A 423 12.04 21.37 -3.25
N ASN A 424 11.55 22.49 -3.78
CA ASN A 424 12.23 23.21 -4.86
C ASN A 424 12.96 24.47 -4.42
N GLY A 425 12.91 24.83 -3.14
CA GLY A 425 13.58 26.03 -2.63
C GLY A 425 13.08 27.32 -3.32
N LEU A 426 11.82 27.34 -3.79
CA LEU A 426 11.23 28.47 -4.48
C LEU A 426 11.30 29.73 -3.60
N GLY A 427 11.84 30.83 -4.15
CA GLY A 427 11.86 32.13 -3.52
C GLY A 427 10.67 33.00 -3.93
N SER A 428 10.62 34.22 -3.42
CA SER A 428 9.49 35.14 -3.67
C SER A 428 9.28 35.45 -5.16
N LYS A 429 10.35 35.61 -5.94
CA LYS A 429 10.29 35.87 -7.38
C LYS A 429 9.62 34.74 -8.14
N GLU A 430 9.98 33.49 -7.86
CA GLU A 430 9.39 32.32 -8.51
C GLU A 430 7.92 32.19 -8.14
N VAL A 431 7.56 32.46 -6.89
CA VAL A 431 6.16 32.48 -6.42
C VAL A 431 5.35 33.53 -7.15
N LYS A 432 5.89 34.73 -7.39
CA LYS A 432 5.21 35.76 -8.18
C LYS A 432 4.88 35.28 -9.58
N ILE A 433 5.82 34.59 -10.20
CA ILE A 433 5.64 34.03 -11.54
C ILE A 433 4.57 32.93 -11.47
N LEU A 434 4.72 31.95 -10.56
CA LEU A 434 3.74 30.86 -10.35
C LEU A 434 2.35 31.34 -9.93
N ALA A 435 2.21 32.47 -9.27
CA ALA A 435 0.92 33.10 -9.01
C ALA A 435 0.22 33.51 -10.34
N GLY A 436 1.00 33.92 -11.34
CA GLY A 436 0.50 34.14 -12.69
C GLY A 436 -0.01 32.86 -13.36
N LEU A 437 0.62 31.71 -13.09
CA LEU A 437 0.14 30.39 -13.53
C LEU A 437 -1.22 30.06 -12.89
N LEU A 438 -1.33 30.25 -11.56
CA LEU A 438 -2.57 30.00 -10.82
C LEU A 438 -3.76 30.83 -11.34
N CYS A 439 -3.52 32.04 -11.84
CA CYS A 439 -4.56 32.87 -12.48
C CYS A 439 -5.00 32.36 -13.87
N LYS A 440 -4.21 31.51 -14.52
CA LYS A 440 -4.39 31.10 -15.93
C LYS A 440 -4.73 29.61 -16.10
N ILE A 441 -4.42 28.77 -15.12
CA ILE A 441 -4.80 27.36 -15.21
C ILE A 441 -6.29 27.21 -14.89
N PHE A 442 -7.06 26.80 -15.91
CA PHE A 442 -8.46 26.42 -15.77
C PHE A 442 -8.67 24.91 -15.57
N THR A 443 -7.60 24.13 -15.40
CA THR A 443 -7.65 22.64 -15.42
C THR A 443 -7.02 21.97 -14.18
N SER A 444 -6.10 22.63 -13.48
CA SER A 444 -5.46 22.14 -12.26
C SER A 444 -6.41 22.13 -11.07
N THR A 445 -6.54 20.95 -10.48
CA THR A 445 -7.32 20.73 -9.26
C THR A 445 -6.42 20.54 -8.04
N SER A 446 -5.11 20.34 -8.25
CA SER A 446 -4.15 20.07 -7.18
C SER A 446 -2.82 20.76 -7.41
N LEU A 447 -2.35 21.49 -6.40
CA LEU A 447 -1.04 22.13 -6.38
C LEU A 447 -0.31 21.81 -5.08
N ASP A 448 0.88 21.21 -5.20
CA ASP A 448 1.77 20.99 -4.07
C ASP A 448 2.96 21.96 -4.12
N LEU A 449 3.00 22.88 -3.16
CA LEU A 449 4.09 23.84 -2.94
C LEU A 449 4.83 23.55 -1.63
N SER A 450 4.69 22.36 -1.04
CA SER A 450 5.27 22.07 0.26
C SER A 450 6.81 22.05 0.24
N TRP A 451 7.42 22.29 1.39
CA TRP A 451 8.88 22.32 1.56
C TRP A 451 9.60 23.32 0.63
N ASN A 452 8.97 24.46 0.35
CA ASN A 452 9.63 25.59 -0.32
C ASN A 452 9.99 26.69 0.69
N ASP A 453 10.84 27.64 0.30
CA ASP A 453 11.23 28.76 1.17
C ASP A 453 10.46 30.01 0.77
N LEU A 454 9.12 29.87 0.64
CA LEU A 454 8.27 30.97 0.17
C LEU A 454 8.47 32.19 1.10
N GLY A 455 8.72 31.95 2.39
CA GLY A 455 9.09 32.92 3.39
C GLY A 455 7.93 33.83 3.83
N PRO A 456 8.18 34.73 4.80
CA PRO A 456 7.15 35.61 5.34
C PRO A 456 6.97 36.92 4.57
N LYS A 457 7.70 37.13 3.47
CA LYS A 457 7.69 38.39 2.74
C LYS A 457 6.28 38.74 2.26
N GLU A 458 5.95 40.03 2.33
CA GLU A 458 4.66 40.69 2.07
C GLU A 458 4.06 40.50 0.66
N GLU A 459 4.62 39.59 -0.15
CA GLU A 459 4.13 39.34 -1.49
C GLU A 459 2.79 38.58 -1.43
N LYS A 460 1.71 39.35 -1.64
CA LYS A 460 0.32 38.87 -1.76
C LYS A 460 0.03 38.14 -3.06
N ALA A 461 0.99 38.02 -3.97
CA ALA A 461 0.77 37.45 -5.31
C ALA A 461 0.08 36.08 -5.26
N LEU A 462 0.50 35.18 -4.36
CA LEU A 462 -0.13 33.88 -4.19
C LEU A 462 -1.58 34.00 -3.70
N ALA A 463 -1.83 34.85 -2.69
CA ALA A 463 -3.17 35.10 -2.17
C ALA A 463 -4.09 35.72 -3.24
N ASP A 464 -3.62 36.72 -3.97
CA ASP A 464 -4.34 37.37 -5.06
C ASP A 464 -4.69 36.38 -6.19
N ALA A 465 -3.77 35.46 -6.48
CA ALA A 465 -4.02 34.41 -7.47
C ALA A 465 -5.06 33.40 -6.99
N LEU A 466 -5.03 33.02 -5.71
CA LEU A 466 -6.04 32.15 -5.12
C LEU A 466 -7.42 32.80 -5.09
N CYS A 467 -7.53 34.11 -4.91
CA CYS A 467 -8.81 34.83 -5.01
C CYS A 467 -9.46 34.70 -6.39
N LYS A 468 -8.65 34.60 -7.45
CA LYS A 468 -9.10 34.55 -8.85
C LYS A 468 -9.24 33.13 -9.38
N ASN A 469 -8.57 32.17 -8.73
CA ASN A 469 -8.59 30.80 -9.17
C ASN A 469 -9.95 30.16 -8.83
N SER A 470 -10.60 29.60 -9.85
CA SER A 470 -11.93 29.01 -9.75
C SER A 470 -11.96 27.48 -9.93
N MET A 471 -10.81 26.82 -9.86
CA MET A 471 -10.69 25.39 -10.21
C MET A 471 -9.88 24.57 -9.20
N LEU A 472 -8.97 25.20 -8.46
CA LEU A 472 -8.08 24.55 -7.52
C LEU A 472 -8.88 24.04 -6.32
N LYS A 473 -8.80 22.72 -6.10
CA LYS A 473 -9.49 22.03 -4.99
C LYS A 473 -8.54 21.72 -3.84
N ASN A 474 -7.29 21.38 -4.15
CA ASN A 474 -6.30 20.94 -3.19
C ASN A 474 -5.06 21.84 -3.26
N LEU A 475 -4.69 22.43 -2.12
CA LEU A 475 -3.49 23.24 -1.99
C LEU A 475 -2.65 22.76 -0.80
N ASN A 476 -1.43 22.30 -1.08
CA ASN A 476 -0.47 21.92 -0.04
C ASN A 476 0.60 23.00 0.11
N LEU A 477 0.61 23.68 1.25
CA LEU A 477 1.58 24.71 1.63
C LEU A 477 2.44 24.28 2.82
N ARG A 478 2.52 22.99 3.16
CA ARG A 478 3.32 22.51 4.29
C ARG A 478 4.76 23.04 4.24
N GLN A 479 5.29 23.48 5.38
CA GLN A 479 6.68 23.89 5.57
C GLN A 479 7.19 24.89 4.53
N ASN A 480 6.57 26.07 4.54
CA ASN A 480 6.92 27.18 3.66
C ASN A 480 7.40 28.43 4.40
N LYS A 481 7.53 28.35 5.73
CA LYS A 481 7.90 29.47 6.61
C LYS A 481 7.05 30.72 6.33
N LEU A 482 5.74 30.53 6.13
CA LEU A 482 4.83 31.61 5.72
C LEU A 482 4.76 32.74 6.75
N GLY A 483 4.85 32.45 8.05
CA GLY A 483 4.70 33.47 9.08
C GLY A 483 3.30 34.07 9.17
N SER A 484 3.10 35.00 10.11
CA SER A 484 1.80 35.60 10.38
C SER A 484 1.26 36.48 9.26
N GLU A 485 2.12 37.31 8.64
CA GLU A 485 1.67 38.28 7.63
C GLU A 485 1.20 37.60 6.34
N ARG A 486 1.92 36.58 5.87
CA ARG A 486 1.42 35.79 4.74
C ARG A 486 0.23 34.92 5.12
N GLY A 487 0.16 34.43 6.36
CA GLY A 487 -1.03 33.79 6.92
C GLY A 487 -2.29 34.67 6.80
N LYS A 488 -2.18 35.95 7.18
CA LYS A 488 -3.26 36.95 7.01
C LYS A 488 -3.64 37.15 5.55
N ALA A 489 -2.66 37.33 4.67
CA ALA A 489 -2.92 37.52 3.25
C ALA A 489 -3.65 36.31 2.63
N LEU A 490 -3.26 35.08 3.02
CA LEU A 490 -3.92 33.87 2.57
C LEU A 490 -5.34 33.72 3.14
N ALA A 491 -5.58 34.16 4.38
CA ALA A 491 -6.92 34.20 4.97
C ALA A 491 -7.91 35.04 4.14
N ASP A 492 -7.49 36.25 3.73
CA ASP A 492 -8.31 37.12 2.87
C ASP A 492 -8.66 36.44 1.54
N ALA A 493 -7.78 35.58 1.04
CA ALA A 493 -8.01 34.82 -0.19
C ALA A 493 -8.99 33.66 0.01
N PHE A 494 -8.93 32.96 1.14
CA PHE A 494 -9.84 31.85 1.43
C PHE A 494 -11.26 32.28 1.71
N CYS A 495 -11.49 33.48 2.25
CA CYS A 495 -12.83 34.07 2.32
C CYS A 495 -13.50 34.19 0.94
N LYS A 496 -12.69 34.37 -0.11
CA LYS A 496 -13.16 34.66 -1.48
C LYS A 496 -13.05 33.47 -2.42
N ASN A 497 -12.32 32.42 -2.04
CA ASN A 497 -12.17 31.22 -2.83
C ASN A 497 -13.25 30.20 -2.46
N PHE A 498 -14.13 29.90 -3.41
CA PHE A 498 -15.24 28.96 -3.25
C PHE A 498 -15.00 27.63 -3.98
N THR A 499 -13.73 27.24 -4.15
CA THR A 499 -13.37 26.04 -4.93
C THR A 499 -12.42 25.13 -4.18
N LEU A 500 -11.62 25.68 -3.26
CA LEU A 500 -10.74 24.92 -2.39
C LEU A 500 -11.57 24.07 -1.42
N THR A 501 -11.31 22.76 -1.45
CA THR A 501 -11.91 21.77 -0.57
C THR A 501 -10.90 21.20 0.43
N SER A 502 -9.59 21.32 0.13
CA SER A 502 -8.49 20.82 0.95
C SER A 502 -7.32 21.79 1.00
N LEU A 503 -6.86 22.10 2.21
CA LEU A 503 -5.79 23.05 2.47
C LEU A 503 -4.85 22.57 3.58
N ASN A 504 -3.55 22.51 3.28
CA ASN A 504 -2.53 22.11 4.24
C ASN A 504 -1.55 23.25 4.56
N PHE A 505 -1.54 23.67 5.84
CA PHE A 505 -0.66 24.68 6.41
C PHE A 505 0.38 24.13 7.39
N GLU A 506 0.56 22.82 7.48
CA GLU A 506 1.49 22.21 8.44
C GLU A 506 2.88 22.89 8.46
N GLU A 507 3.46 23.11 9.64
CA GLU A 507 4.85 23.60 9.81
C GLU A 507 5.15 24.99 9.19
N ASN A 508 4.23 25.96 9.27
CA ASN A 508 4.40 27.28 8.66
C ASN A 508 4.66 28.45 9.61
N ASN A 509 4.68 28.20 10.92
CA ASN A 509 4.88 29.23 11.95
C ASN A 509 3.93 30.43 11.75
N LEU A 510 2.65 30.17 11.48
CA LEU A 510 1.63 31.21 11.26
C LEU A 510 1.46 32.14 12.47
N GLY A 511 1.75 31.66 13.69
CA GLY A 511 1.59 32.45 14.90
C GLY A 511 0.13 32.77 15.23
N SER A 512 -0.08 33.53 16.30
CA SER A 512 -1.43 33.88 16.76
C SER A 512 -2.21 34.75 15.79
N GLU A 513 -1.55 35.75 15.21
CA GLU A 513 -2.19 36.68 14.29
C GLU A 513 -2.57 36.02 12.96
N GLY A 514 -1.69 35.19 12.40
CA GLY A 514 -1.99 34.43 11.18
C GLY A 514 -3.08 33.39 11.43
N GLY A 515 -3.01 32.69 12.56
CA GLY A 515 -4.03 31.75 13.01
C GLY A 515 -5.41 32.38 13.17
N LYS A 516 -5.48 33.53 13.85
CA LYS A 516 -6.72 34.29 14.05
C LYS A 516 -7.35 34.73 12.73
N ALA A 517 -6.55 35.23 11.79
CA ALA A 517 -7.05 35.61 10.47
C ALA A 517 -7.64 34.40 9.72
N LEU A 518 -6.93 33.27 9.69
CA LEU A 518 -7.40 32.06 9.01
C LEU A 518 -8.64 31.45 9.67
N ALA A 519 -8.71 31.51 10.99
CA ALA A 519 -9.88 31.10 11.76
C ALA A 519 -11.12 31.97 11.47
N ASN A 520 -10.94 33.29 11.36
CA ASN A 520 -12.02 34.18 10.95
C ASN A 520 -12.47 33.88 9.52
N ALA A 521 -11.53 33.60 8.61
CA ALA A 521 -11.85 33.22 7.24
C ALA A 521 -12.65 31.91 7.15
N LEU A 522 -12.39 30.96 8.06
CA LEU A 522 -13.16 29.72 8.17
C LEU A 522 -14.65 29.97 8.49
N CYS A 523 -15.01 31.09 9.14
CA CYS A 523 -16.40 31.44 9.41
C CYS A 523 -17.19 31.69 8.12
N GLU A 524 -16.54 32.23 7.10
CA GLU A 524 -17.16 32.67 5.85
C GLU A 524 -16.99 31.63 4.74
N ASN A 525 -15.93 30.82 4.81
CA ASN A 525 -15.67 29.79 3.83
C ASN A 525 -16.71 28.65 3.92
N SER A 526 -17.30 28.33 2.77
CA SER A 526 -18.38 27.35 2.65
C SER A 526 -18.01 26.16 1.75
N THR A 527 -16.72 25.95 1.46
CA THR A 527 -16.27 24.89 0.54
C THR A 527 -15.20 24.00 1.12
N LEU A 528 -14.45 24.48 2.10
CA LEU A 528 -13.37 23.73 2.72
C LEU A 528 -13.92 22.59 3.56
N THR A 529 -13.45 21.38 3.27
CA THR A 529 -13.80 20.13 3.96
C THR A 529 -12.63 19.58 4.77
N PHE A 530 -11.40 19.88 4.35
CA PHE A 530 -10.16 19.46 5.02
C PHE A 530 -9.24 20.66 5.28
N LEU A 531 -8.79 20.80 6.53
CA LEU A 531 -7.85 21.83 6.95
C LEU A 531 -6.79 21.25 7.89
N ASN A 532 -5.51 21.45 7.56
CA ASN A 532 -4.41 21.05 8.42
C ASN A 532 -3.60 22.27 8.90
N PHE A 533 -3.57 22.49 10.21
CA PHE A 533 -2.80 23.52 10.91
C PHE A 533 -1.67 22.97 11.76
N GLU A 534 -1.28 21.70 11.62
CA GLU A 534 -0.27 21.08 12.48
C GLU A 534 1.02 21.91 12.61
N ASN A 535 1.54 22.04 13.83
CA ASN A 535 2.80 22.74 14.11
C ASN A 535 2.86 24.19 13.58
N ASN A 536 1.89 25.04 13.94
CA ASN A 536 1.83 26.45 13.52
C ASN A 536 1.90 27.48 14.65
N ASN A 537 2.02 27.03 15.90
CA ASN A 537 2.10 27.89 17.08
C ASN A 537 0.98 28.96 17.12
N LEU A 538 -0.28 28.54 16.97
CA LEU A 538 -1.43 29.46 16.82
C LEU A 538 -1.72 30.36 18.04
N GLY A 539 -1.06 30.18 19.18
CA GLY A 539 -1.26 31.01 20.37
C GLY A 539 -2.70 31.03 20.93
N SER A 540 -2.92 31.59 22.11
CA SER A 540 -4.26 31.56 22.75
C SER A 540 -5.33 32.28 21.93
N GLU A 541 -5.00 33.44 21.35
CA GLU A 541 -5.94 34.22 20.53
C GLU A 541 -6.34 33.51 19.24
N GLY A 542 -5.37 32.98 18.49
CA GLY A 542 -5.66 32.28 17.23
C GLY A 542 -6.51 31.02 17.47
N ARG A 543 -6.32 30.36 18.62
CA ARG A 543 -7.08 29.17 19.01
C ARG A 543 -8.50 29.48 19.45
N LYS A 544 -8.71 30.58 20.19
CA LYS A 544 -10.05 31.07 20.51
C LYS A 544 -10.82 31.43 19.23
N ALA A 545 -10.20 32.17 18.32
CA ALA A 545 -10.80 32.49 17.04
C ALA A 545 -11.15 31.22 16.24
N LEU A 546 -10.31 30.19 16.28
CA LEU A 546 -10.58 28.93 15.60
C LEU A 546 -11.80 28.21 16.17
N ALA A 547 -11.96 28.20 17.50
CA ALA A 547 -13.17 27.68 18.13
C ALA A 547 -14.42 28.45 17.70
N ASP A 548 -14.35 29.78 17.65
CA ASP A 548 -15.45 30.64 17.16
C ASP A 548 -15.77 30.35 15.68
N GLY A 549 -14.74 30.11 14.86
CA GLY A 549 -14.90 29.73 13.45
C GLY A 549 -15.54 28.37 13.26
N LEU A 550 -15.13 27.37 14.05
CA LEU A 550 -15.74 26.04 14.02
C LEU A 550 -17.21 26.04 14.45
N CYS A 551 -17.61 26.92 15.38
CA CYS A 551 -19.02 27.06 15.77
C CYS A 551 -19.92 27.46 14.59
N LYS A 552 -19.38 28.22 13.62
CA LYS A 552 -20.15 28.79 12.51
C LYS A 552 -19.98 28.00 11.21
N ASN A 553 -18.81 27.39 11.02
CA ASN A 553 -18.52 26.64 9.82
C ASN A 553 -19.40 25.37 9.73
N SER A 554 -19.96 25.13 8.55
CA SER A 554 -20.88 24.02 8.29
C SER A 554 -20.41 23.08 7.17
N THR A 555 -19.14 23.17 6.77
CA THR A 555 -18.58 22.37 5.65
C THR A 555 -17.35 21.57 6.02
N LEU A 556 -16.61 22.00 7.04
CA LEU A 556 -15.39 21.35 7.49
C LEU A 556 -15.74 20.02 8.16
N THR A 557 -15.18 18.94 7.62
CA THR A 557 -15.36 17.57 8.11
C THR A 557 -14.10 17.03 8.76
N SER A 558 -12.92 17.55 8.38
CA SER A 558 -11.62 17.13 8.90
C SER A 558 -10.73 18.30 9.28
N LEU A 559 -10.28 18.31 10.54
CA LEU A 559 -9.40 19.32 11.08
C LEU A 559 -8.20 18.71 11.82
N ASN A 560 -7.00 19.15 11.45
CA ASN A 560 -5.77 18.81 12.18
C ASN A 560 -5.17 20.04 12.87
N LEU A 561 -5.02 19.95 14.19
CA LEU A 561 -4.46 20.98 15.07
C LEU A 561 -3.34 20.45 15.96
N ILE A 562 -2.68 19.36 15.57
CA ILE A 562 -1.56 18.81 16.36
C ILE A 562 -0.49 19.88 16.58
N ASP A 563 0.09 19.91 17.79
CA ASP A 563 1.25 20.75 18.12
C ASP A 563 1.05 22.27 17.88
N ASN A 564 -0.09 22.81 18.33
CA ASN A 564 -0.40 24.24 18.23
C ASN A 564 -0.41 24.96 19.58
N ASN A 565 0.09 24.29 20.61
CA ASN A 565 0.14 24.79 21.98
C ASN A 565 -1.23 25.24 22.55
N ILE A 566 -2.37 24.76 21.99
CA ILE A 566 -3.66 24.61 22.70
C ILE A 566 -3.89 25.50 23.95
N GLY A 567 -3.34 25.00 25.05
CA GLY A 567 -3.47 25.57 26.37
C GLY A 567 -4.90 25.46 26.90
N LEU A 568 -5.06 25.87 28.15
CA LEU A 568 -6.28 25.67 28.92
C LEU A 568 -7.49 26.41 28.32
N GLU A 569 -7.34 27.71 28.07
CA GLU A 569 -8.41 28.56 27.54
C GLU A 569 -8.87 28.12 26.14
N GLY A 570 -7.93 27.76 25.26
CA GLY A 570 -8.24 27.27 23.92
C GLY A 570 -8.93 25.91 23.95
N GLY A 571 -8.56 25.02 24.88
CA GLY A 571 -9.20 23.72 25.06
C GLY A 571 -10.67 23.84 25.44
N LYS A 572 -11.00 24.74 26.38
CA LYS A 572 -12.40 25.04 26.75
C LYS A 572 -13.19 25.61 25.59
N ALA A 573 -12.62 26.57 24.86
CA ALA A 573 -13.28 27.16 23.69
C ALA A 573 -13.58 26.10 22.62
N LEU A 574 -12.63 25.18 22.34
CA LEU A 574 -12.85 24.09 21.40
C LEU A 574 -13.91 23.10 21.87
N ALA A 575 -13.97 22.79 23.16
CA ALA A 575 -15.04 21.95 23.72
C ALA A 575 -16.43 22.60 23.54
N ASP A 576 -16.54 23.91 23.79
CA ASP A 576 -17.78 24.66 23.57
C ASP A 576 -18.15 24.69 22.07
N ALA A 577 -17.17 24.79 21.18
CA ALA A 577 -17.38 24.74 19.74
C ALA A 577 -17.86 23.37 19.26
N LEU A 578 -17.31 22.28 19.80
CA LEU A 578 -17.74 20.92 19.50
C LEU A 578 -19.18 20.63 19.94
N CYS A 579 -19.70 21.34 20.96
CA CYS A 579 -21.11 21.25 21.34
C CYS A 579 -22.07 21.84 20.30
N LYS A 580 -21.56 22.67 19.37
CA LYS A 580 -22.37 23.41 18.38
C LYS A 580 -22.06 23.00 16.94
N ASN A 581 -20.86 22.46 16.69
CA ASN A 581 -20.47 21.98 15.37
C ASN A 581 -20.96 20.54 15.17
N PHE A 582 -21.78 20.34 14.14
CA PHE A 582 -22.33 19.03 13.76
C PHE A 582 -21.91 18.64 12.34
N THR A 583 -20.71 19.04 11.92
CA THR A 583 -20.18 18.72 10.58
C THR A 583 -18.83 18.04 10.64
N LEU A 584 -18.05 18.33 11.68
CA LEU A 584 -16.75 17.73 11.90
C LEU A 584 -16.90 16.25 12.28
N THR A 585 -16.24 15.39 11.50
CA THR A 585 -16.19 13.94 11.72
C THR A 585 -14.80 13.50 12.17
N PHE A 586 -13.75 14.25 11.81
CA PHE A 586 -12.36 13.94 12.11
C PHE A 586 -11.67 15.13 12.79
N LEU A 587 -11.14 14.90 13.99
CA LEU A 587 -10.44 15.93 14.77
C LEU A 587 -9.14 15.42 15.40
N ASN A 588 -8.04 16.08 15.04
CA ASN A 588 -6.71 15.85 15.59
C ASN A 588 -6.31 17.00 16.54
N LEU A 589 -6.17 16.73 17.83
CA LEU A 589 -5.79 17.69 18.88
C LEU A 589 -4.54 17.28 19.66
N GLY A 590 -3.71 16.38 19.14
CA GLY A 590 -2.52 15.90 19.85
C GLY A 590 -1.51 17.01 20.18
N ARG A 591 -0.72 16.84 21.25
CA ARG A 591 0.40 17.73 21.64
C ARG A 591 -0.02 19.19 21.89
N ASN A 592 -1.13 19.41 22.58
CA ASN A 592 -1.67 20.75 22.84
C ASN A 592 -1.70 21.16 24.31
N GLY A 593 -1.20 20.31 25.20
CA GLY A 593 -1.03 20.64 26.62
C GLY A 593 -2.34 20.95 27.33
N PHE A 594 -3.40 20.18 27.07
CA PHE A 594 -4.71 20.40 27.65
C PHE A 594 -4.77 20.19 29.16
N GLY A 595 -4.25 19.08 29.70
CA GLY A 595 -4.47 18.76 31.11
C GLY A 595 -5.86 18.15 31.39
N SER A 596 -6.12 17.88 32.67
CA SER A 596 -7.31 17.11 33.10
C SER A 596 -8.63 17.87 32.99
N GLU A 597 -8.65 19.18 33.28
CA GLU A 597 -9.89 19.97 33.26
C GLU A 597 -10.42 20.17 31.84
N GLU A 598 -9.53 20.36 30.89
CA GLU A 598 -9.83 20.47 29.48
C GLU A 598 -10.21 19.10 28.90
N GLY A 599 -9.60 18.02 29.39
CA GLY A 599 -10.07 16.65 29.14
C GLY A 599 -11.52 16.44 29.56
N LYS A 600 -11.91 16.94 30.75
CA LYS A 600 -13.31 16.93 31.21
C LYS A 600 -14.22 17.79 30.33
N ALA A 601 -13.76 18.96 29.90
CA ALA A 601 -14.52 19.82 28.99
C ALA A 601 -14.79 19.13 27.64
N LEU A 602 -13.77 18.51 27.04
CA LEU A 602 -13.89 17.75 25.80
C LEU A 602 -14.81 16.53 25.97
N ALA A 603 -14.71 15.81 27.10
CA ALA A 603 -15.63 14.71 27.42
C ALA A 603 -17.09 15.18 27.50
N ASN A 604 -17.35 16.32 28.15
CA ASN A 604 -18.69 16.91 28.20
C ASN A 604 -19.20 17.32 26.80
N ALA A 605 -18.31 17.78 25.92
CA ALA A 605 -18.64 18.09 24.54
C ALA A 605 -18.98 16.84 23.73
N LEU A 606 -18.23 15.74 23.90
CA LEU A 606 -18.51 14.46 23.26
C LEU A 606 -19.86 13.86 23.65
N CYS A 607 -20.37 14.15 24.86
CA CYS A 607 -21.72 13.74 25.25
C CYS A 607 -22.82 14.43 24.42
N LYS A 608 -22.52 15.57 23.80
CA LYS A 608 -23.47 16.39 23.02
C LYS A 608 -23.18 16.36 21.51
N ASN A 609 -21.97 15.96 21.12
CA ASN A 609 -21.57 15.87 19.72
C ASN A 609 -21.94 14.50 19.15
N PHE A 610 -22.68 14.49 18.05
CA PHE A 610 -23.17 13.27 17.39
C PHE A 610 -22.67 13.15 15.95
N THR A 611 -21.53 13.77 15.62
CA THR A 611 -20.94 13.69 14.27
C THR A 611 -19.50 13.25 14.28
N LEU A 612 -18.77 13.52 15.36
CA LEU A 612 -17.37 13.15 15.47
C LEU A 612 -17.24 11.62 15.56
N THR A 613 -16.50 11.06 14.61
CA THR A 613 -16.21 9.62 14.50
C THR A 613 -14.76 9.30 14.84
N PHE A 614 -13.85 10.28 14.70
CA PHE A 614 -12.45 10.17 15.04
C PHE A 614 -11.98 11.34 15.91
N LEU A 615 -11.38 11.02 17.05
CA LEU A 615 -10.75 12.00 17.94
C LEU A 615 -9.35 11.53 18.36
N ASN A 616 -8.36 12.40 18.14
CA ASN A 616 -7.00 12.16 18.59
C ASN A 616 -6.56 13.19 19.64
N LEU A 617 -6.26 12.71 20.84
CA LEU A 617 -5.81 13.48 21.99
C LEU A 617 -4.38 13.11 22.41
N LEU A 618 -3.57 12.50 21.53
CA LEU A 618 -2.18 12.14 21.77
C LEU A 618 -1.42 13.19 22.60
N ASN A 619 -0.74 12.79 23.66
CA ASN A 619 0.22 13.63 24.39
C ASN A 619 -0.35 14.98 24.86
N ASN A 620 -1.46 14.96 25.59
CA ASN A 620 -2.11 16.14 26.18
C ASN A 620 -2.12 16.16 27.71
N ASN A 621 -1.47 15.18 28.36
CA ASN A 621 -1.37 15.08 29.82
C ASN A 621 -2.73 15.13 30.52
N LEU A 622 -3.74 14.42 30.00
CA LEU A 622 -5.10 14.45 30.53
C LEU A 622 -5.22 13.87 31.94
N GLY A 623 -4.29 12.99 32.34
CA GLY A 623 -4.31 12.36 33.65
C GLY A 623 -5.49 11.39 33.84
N SER A 624 -5.58 10.79 35.02
CA SER A 624 -6.66 9.86 35.38
C SER A 624 -8.05 10.49 35.37
N GLU A 625 -8.16 11.74 35.83
CA GLU A 625 -9.45 12.45 35.88
C GLU A 625 -9.96 12.80 34.47
N GLY A 626 -9.08 13.18 33.55
CA GLY A 626 -9.46 13.35 32.15
C GLY A 626 -9.84 12.02 31.50
N GLY A 627 -9.10 10.95 31.80
CA GLY A 627 -9.42 9.59 31.34
C GLY A 627 -10.78 9.08 31.82
N LYS A 628 -11.10 9.28 33.10
CA LYS A 628 -12.42 8.95 33.69
C LYS A 628 -13.55 9.71 32.99
N ALA A 629 -13.39 11.02 32.79
CA ALA A 629 -14.40 11.83 32.13
C ALA A 629 -14.66 11.36 30.68
N LEU A 630 -13.59 11.05 29.94
CA LEU A 630 -13.72 10.49 28.59
C LEU A 630 -14.41 9.12 28.60
N ALA A 631 -14.14 8.26 29.58
CA ALA A 631 -14.83 7.00 29.74
C ALA A 631 -16.35 7.18 29.99
N ASP A 632 -16.73 8.13 30.84
CA ASP A 632 -18.14 8.47 31.07
C ASP A 632 -18.81 9.02 29.80
N ALA A 633 -18.08 9.80 28.99
CA ALA A 633 -18.55 10.30 27.72
C ALA A 633 -18.75 9.18 26.70
N LEU A 634 -17.83 8.21 26.62
CA LEU A 634 -17.96 7.03 25.76
C LEU A 634 -19.20 6.18 26.11
N CYS A 635 -19.61 6.13 27.37
CA CYS A 635 -20.85 5.43 27.74
C CYS A 635 -22.11 6.06 27.12
N LYS A 636 -22.06 7.33 26.71
CA LYS A 636 -23.20 8.10 26.18
C LYS A 636 -23.07 8.40 24.69
N ASN A 637 -21.84 8.53 24.19
CA ASN A 637 -21.58 8.88 22.80
C ASN A 637 -21.86 7.69 21.87
N SER A 638 -22.58 7.95 20.79
CA SER A 638 -23.04 6.94 19.84
C SER A 638 -22.38 7.02 18.46
N THR A 639 -21.36 7.87 18.28
CA THR A 639 -20.76 8.13 16.95
C THR A 639 -19.26 7.95 16.89
N LEU A 640 -18.54 8.09 18.01
CA LEU A 640 -17.09 8.01 18.06
C LEU A 640 -16.64 6.56 17.89
N THR A 641 -16.05 6.26 16.73
CA THR A 641 -15.54 4.93 16.39
C THR A 641 -14.06 4.78 16.69
N SER A 642 -13.30 5.87 16.73
CA SER A 642 -11.86 5.87 16.97
C SER A 642 -11.44 6.94 17.97
N LEU A 643 -10.71 6.52 19.01
CA LEU A 643 -10.18 7.39 20.04
C LEU A 643 -8.69 7.10 20.28
N ASN A 644 -7.85 8.11 20.09
CA ASN A 644 -6.42 8.02 20.41
C ASN A 644 -6.09 8.79 21.69
N LEU A 645 -5.69 8.06 22.73
CA LEU A 645 -5.27 8.57 24.04
C LEU A 645 -3.78 8.30 24.33
N ARG A 646 -2.97 7.97 23.33
CA ARG A 646 -1.54 7.70 23.54
C ARG A 646 -0.85 8.81 24.35
N LYS A 647 0.03 8.43 25.29
CA LYS A 647 0.85 9.36 26.08
C LYS A 647 0.05 10.39 26.90
N ASN A 648 -1.06 10.01 27.53
CA ASN A 648 -1.88 10.94 28.32
C ASN A 648 -1.81 10.75 29.83
N ASN A 649 -0.99 9.79 30.29
CA ASN A 649 -0.89 9.46 31.71
C ASN A 649 -2.27 9.15 32.33
N VAL A 650 -3.12 8.43 31.57
CA VAL A 650 -4.47 8.02 32.00
C VAL A 650 -4.41 7.24 33.32
N GLY A 651 -3.33 6.48 33.54
CA GLY A 651 -3.09 5.78 34.79
C GLY A 651 -4.08 4.65 35.05
N LEU A 652 -3.85 3.95 36.16
CA LEU A 652 -4.67 2.85 36.64
C LEU A 652 -6.18 3.16 36.68
N GLU A 653 -6.54 4.23 37.39
CA GLU A 653 -7.95 4.56 37.64
C GLU A 653 -8.69 5.03 36.38
N GLY A 654 -7.99 5.72 35.48
CA GLY A 654 -8.53 6.04 34.16
C GLY A 654 -8.67 4.79 33.29
N GLY A 655 -7.72 3.85 33.37
CA GLY A 655 -7.78 2.54 32.70
C GLY A 655 -8.99 1.72 33.11
N LYS A 656 -9.25 1.59 34.42
CA LYS A 656 -10.44 0.93 34.96
C LYS A 656 -11.73 1.58 34.45
N ALA A 657 -11.78 2.91 34.40
CA ALA A 657 -12.94 3.62 33.90
C ALA A 657 -13.18 3.35 32.40
N LEU A 658 -12.12 3.39 31.58
CA LEU A 658 -12.22 3.08 30.15
C LEU A 658 -12.65 1.62 29.91
N ALA A 659 -12.14 0.67 30.68
CA ALA A 659 -12.58 -0.72 30.64
C ALA A 659 -14.09 -0.87 30.92
N ASN A 660 -14.59 -0.18 31.95
CA ASN A 660 -16.02 -0.15 32.25
C ASN A 660 -16.84 0.49 31.13
N ALA A 661 -16.30 1.51 30.47
CA ALA A 661 -16.94 2.14 29.31
C ALA A 661 -17.00 1.20 28.11
N LEU A 662 -15.93 0.44 27.82
CA LEU A 662 -15.91 -0.55 26.74
C LEU A 662 -16.95 -1.68 26.94
N CYS A 663 -17.28 -2.02 28.19
CA CYS A 663 -18.34 -2.99 28.46
C CYS A 663 -19.75 -2.48 28.06
N LYS A 664 -19.93 -1.16 27.98
CA LYS A 664 -21.23 -0.51 27.71
C LYS A 664 -21.31 0.08 26.30
N ASN A 665 -20.18 0.56 25.78
CA ASN A 665 -20.11 1.18 24.47
C ASN A 665 -20.01 0.11 23.39
N SER A 666 -20.95 0.17 22.44
CA SER A 666 -21.05 -0.74 21.31
C SER A 666 -20.77 -0.05 19.97
N ILE A 667 -19.95 1.00 19.97
CA ILE A 667 -19.68 1.83 18.79
C ILE A 667 -18.18 1.94 18.51
N LEU A 668 -17.37 2.08 19.56
CA LEU A 668 -15.93 2.24 19.46
C LEU A 668 -15.32 0.96 18.88
N THR A 669 -14.57 1.14 17.79
CA THR A 669 -13.87 0.07 17.07
C THR A 669 -12.36 0.17 17.22
N SER A 670 -11.82 1.35 17.49
CA SER A 670 -10.38 1.57 17.68
C SER A 670 -10.08 2.41 18.91
N LEU A 671 -9.20 1.90 19.79
CA LEU A 671 -8.73 2.60 20.97
C LEU A 671 -7.20 2.49 21.09
N ASN A 672 -6.52 3.63 21.13
CA ASN A 672 -5.08 3.67 21.39
C ASN A 672 -4.79 4.18 22.80
N LEU A 673 -4.23 3.32 23.66
CA LEU A 673 -3.81 3.61 25.02
C LEU A 673 -2.29 3.48 25.21
N GLU A 674 -1.49 3.50 24.15
CA GLU A 674 -0.04 3.40 24.27
C GLU A 674 0.54 4.44 25.24
N LYS A 675 1.50 4.07 26.09
CA LYS A 675 2.22 5.00 26.98
C LYS A 675 1.32 5.71 28.00
N ASN A 676 0.44 5.00 28.69
CA ASN A 676 -0.52 5.58 29.64
C ASN A 676 -0.36 5.15 31.09
N ASN A 677 0.67 4.37 31.44
CA ASN A 677 0.93 3.92 32.81
C ASN A 677 -0.28 3.22 33.45
N LEU A 678 -0.97 2.35 32.71
CA LEU A 678 -2.17 1.65 33.19
C LEU A 678 -1.86 0.72 34.38
N GLY A 679 -0.67 0.13 34.41
CA GLY A 679 -0.28 -0.85 35.42
C GLY A 679 -1.08 -2.14 35.35
N SER A 680 -0.78 -3.06 36.27
CA SER A 680 -1.33 -4.41 36.32
C SER A 680 -2.87 -4.43 36.40
N GLU A 681 -3.41 -3.75 37.41
CA GLU A 681 -4.85 -3.69 37.64
C GLU A 681 -5.63 -3.00 36.51
N GLY A 682 -5.03 -2.01 35.83
CA GLY A 682 -5.63 -1.34 34.68
C GLY A 682 -5.67 -2.26 33.46
N GLY A 683 -4.57 -3.00 33.24
CA GLY A 683 -4.49 -4.07 32.24
C GLY A 683 -5.53 -5.16 32.43
N LYS A 684 -5.64 -5.67 33.67
CA LYS A 684 -6.63 -6.68 34.03
C LYS A 684 -8.06 -6.22 33.75
N ALA A 685 -8.40 -4.98 34.11
CA ALA A 685 -9.73 -4.44 33.84
C ALA A 685 -10.03 -4.40 32.33
N LEU A 686 -9.04 -4.02 31.50
CA LEU A 686 -9.20 -4.03 30.04
C LEU A 686 -9.36 -5.44 29.49
N ALA A 687 -8.64 -6.43 30.02
CA ALA A 687 -8.82 -7.83 29.66
C ALA A 687 -10.25 -8.32 29.96
N ASP A 688 -10.76 -8.01 31.15
CA ASP A 688 -12.13 -8.35 31.54
C ASP A 688 -13.17 -7.66 30.64
N ALA A 689 -12.90 -6.43 30.21
CA ALA A 689 -13.76 -5.71 29.28
C ALA A 689 -13.75 -6.32 27.87
N LEU A 690 -12.62 -6.78 27.37
CA LEU A 690 -12.50 -7.46 26.08
C LEU A 690 -13.32 -8.75 26.01
N CYS A 691 -13.53 -9.44 27.13
CA CYS A 691 -14.41 -10.61 27.18
C CYS A 691 -15.88 -10.27 26.86
N LYS A 692 -16.30 -9.02 27.08
CA LYS A 692 -17.69 -8.57 26.93
C LYS A 692 -17.89 -7.68 25.72
N ASN A 693 -16.87 -6.90 25.35
CA ASN A 693 -16.96 -5.99 24.23
C ASN A 693 -16.95 -6.77 22.90
N SER A 694 -17.90 -6.45 22.03
CA SER A 694 -18.11 -7.11 20.74
C SER A 694 -17.90 -6.18 19.55
N THR A 695 -17.27 -5.02 19.74
CA THR A 695 -17.16 -3.98 18.69
C THR A 695 -15.74 -3.48 18.45
N LEU A 696 -14.88 -3.56 19.46
CA LEU A 696 -13.50 -3.12 19.39
C LEU A 696 -12.69 -4.09 18.53
N THR A 697 -12.20 -3.61 17.39
CA THR A 697 -11.42 -4.37 16.42
C THR A 697 -9.92 -4.05 16.49
N SER A 698 -9.55 -2.91 17.08
CA SER A 698 -8.16 -2.47 17.23
C SER A 698 -7.91 -1.88 18.63
N LEU A 699 -6.91 -2.41 19.32
CA LEU A 699 -6.48 -1.94 20.64
C LEU A 699 -4.95 -1.85 20.70
N ASN A 700 -4.42 -0.67 21.08
CA ASN A 700 -2.99 -0.52 21.39
C ASN A 700 -2.79 -0.31 22.90
N LEU A 701 -2.04 -1.22 23.53
CA LEU A 701 -1.65 -1.22 24.94
C LEU A 701 -0.14 -1.13 25.16
N GLU A 702 0.68 -0.88 24.14
CA GLU A 702 2.15 -0.77 24.27
C GLU A 702 2.57 0.26 25.34
N ASP A 703 3.70 0.03 26.01
CA ASP A 703 4.30 0.96 27.00
C ASP A 703 3.33 1.29 28.17
N ASN A 704 2.72 0.29 28.79
CA ASN A 704 1.77 0.48 29.90
C ASN A 704 2.13 -0.22 31.20
N ASN A 705 3.30 -0.87 31.25
CA ASN A 705 3.79 -1.59 32.42
C ASN A 705 2.75 -2.63 32.94
N LEU A 706 2.23 -3.45 32.04
CA LEU A 706 1.17 -4.42 32.35
C LEU A 706 1.69 -5.57 33.22
N GLY A 707 2.75 -6.26 32.80
CA GLY A 707 3.29 -7.44 33.48
C GLY A 707 2.79 -8.78 32.92
N SER A 708 3.43 -9.87 33.34
CA SER A 708 3.16 -11.22 32.81
C SER A 708 1.82 -11.82 33.25
N GLU A 709 1.29 -11.47 34.42
CA GLU A 709 -0.01 -11.96 34.88
C GLU A 709 -1.15 -11.38 34.05
N GLU A 710 -1.01 -10.13 33.65
CA GLU A 710 -1.95 -9.39 32.81
C GLU A 710 -1.89 -9.87 31.36
N GLY A 711 -0.70 -10.25 30.89
CA GLY A 711 -0.57 -10.97 29.63
C GLY A 711 -1.42 -12.24 29.60
N LYS A 712 -1.49 -12.98 30.72
CA LYS A 712 -2.33 -14.19 30.82
C LYS A 712 -3.81 -13.83 30.84
N ALA A 713 -4.18 -12.81 31.60
CA ALA A 713 -5.57 -12.33 31.62
C ALA A 713 -6.04 -11.88 30.23
N LEU A 714 -5.16 -11.23 29.46
CA LEU A 714 -5.44 -10.83 28.08
C LEU A 714 -5.54 -12.05 27.16
N GLU A 715 -4.63 -13.02 27.26
CA GLU A 715 -4.73 -14.29 26.53
C GLU A 715 -6.07 -15.02 26.81
N ASP A 716 -6.48 -15.11 28.08
CA ASP A 716 -7.77 -15.67 28.49
C ASP A 716 -8.95 -14.91 27.88
N ALA A 717 -8.85 -13.58 27.80
CA ALA A 717 -9.85 -12.74 27.16
C ALA A 717 -9.91 -12.95 25.64
N LEU A 718 -8.75 -13.10 24.99
CA LEU A 718 -8.62 -13.39 23.57
C LEU A 718 -9.16 -14.77 23.18
N CYS A 719 -9.36 -15.68 24.14
CA CYS A 719 -10.06 -16.95 23.92
C CYS A 719 -11.58 -16.78 23.79
N LYS A 720 -12.13 -15.64 24.22
CA LYS A 720 -13.57 -15.31 24.18
C LYS A 720 -13.88 -14.19 23.19
N ASN A 721 -12.87 -13.44 22.76
CA ASN A 721 -13.02 -12.32 21.83
C ASN A 721 -12.68 -12.75 20.40
N PHE A 722 -13.70 -12.72 19.52
CA PHE A 722 -13.57 -13.08 18.10
C PHE A 722 -13.54 -11.87 17.15
N ILE A 723 -13.60 -10.66 17.70
CA ILE A 723 -13.82 -9.41 16.94
C ILE A 723 -12.53 -8.60 16.81
N LEU A 724 -11.66 -8.65 17.82
CA LEU A 724 -10.38 -7.96 17.81
C LEU A 724 -9.50 -8.51 16.70
N ASN A 725 -9.04 -7.64 15.80
CA ASN A 725 -8.21 -7.97 14.64
C ASN A 725 -6.79 -7.43 14.75
N ASP A 726 -6.57 -6.42 15.60
CA ASP A 726 -5.28 -5.79 15.83
C ASP A 726 -5.09 -5.51 17.33
N LEU A 727 -4.08 -6.14 17.94
CA LEU A 727 -3.66 -5.91 19.31
C LEU A 727 -2.17 -5.60 19.34
N LYS A 728 -1.82 -4.38 19.75
CA LYS A 728 -0.42 -3.99 19.99
C LYS A 728 -0.12 -4.01 21.47
N ILE A 729 0.85 -4.81 21.90
CA ILE A 729 1.08 -5.07 23.32
C ILE A 729 2.53 -5.36 23.71
N TYR A 730 3.40 -5.86 22.82
CA TYR A 730 4.68 -6.39 23.31
C TYR A 730 5.67 -5.32 23.76
N TYR A 731 5.66 -4.15 23.13
CA TYR A 731 6.59 -3.08 23.46
C TYR A 731 6.38 -2.55 24.89
N GLU A 732 7.44 -2.55 25.70
CA GLU A 732 7.50 -1.95 27.06
C GLU A 732 6.39 -2.40 28.05
N ASN A 733 5.95 -3.67 27.96
CA ASN A 733 4.95 -4.24 28.88
C ASN A 733 5.41 -5.45 29.72
N ASN A 734 6.62 -5.97 29.46
CA ASN A 734 7.20 -7.08 30.22
C ASN A 734 6.30 -8.33 30.33
N ILE A 735 5.58 -8.68 29.26
CA ILE A 735 4.67 -9.84 29.25
C ILE A 735 5.42 -11.17 29.39
N GLY A 736 6.60 -11.30 28.76
CA GLY A 736 7.49 -12.45 28.92
C GLY A 736 7.12 -13.70 28.12
N PHE A 737 6.02 -13.70 27.36
CA PHE A 737 5.62 -14.79 26.46
C PHE A 737 4.77 -14.24 25.30
N ARG A 738 4.52 -15.08 24.27
CA ARG A 738 3.64 -14.73 23.15
C ARG A 738 2.21 -15.13 23.47
N LEU A 739 1.28 -14.17 23.37
CA LEU A 739 -0.15 -14.42 23.51
C LEU A 739 -0.67 -15.25 22.32
N THR A 740 -1.66 -16.08 22.61
CA THR A 740 -2.44 -16.83 21.63
C THR A 740 -3.89 -16.33 21.59
N SER A 741 -4.60 -16.59 20.50
CA SER A 741 -6.01 -16.23 20.33
C SER A 741 -6.75 -17.26 19.49
N VAL A 742 -8.06 -17.39 19.71
CA VAL A 742 -8.95 -18.18 18.88
C VAL A 742 -9.34 -17.47 17.58
N ASN A 743 -9.13 -16.14 17.48
CA ASN A 743 -9.34 -15.41 16.24
C ASN A 743 -8.12 -15.54 15.33
N SER A 744 -8.23 -16.34 14.27
CA SER A 744 -7.15 -16.54 13.29
C SER A 744 -6.75 -15.29 12.52
N ASN A 745 -7.58 -14.25 12.52
CA ASN A 745 -7.30 -12.98 11.84
C ASN A 745 -6.63 -11.94 12.76
N LEU A 746 -6.52 -12.21 14.06
CA LEU A 746 -5.90 -11.28 15.00
C LEU A 746 -4.40 -11.19 14.78
N LYS A 747 -3.92 -9.97 14.50
CA LYS A 747 -2.50 -9.62 14.55
C LYS A 747 -2.16 -9.16 15.96
N ILE A 748 -1.17 -9.81 16.57
CA ILE A 748 -0.63 -9.43 17.87
C ILE A 748 0.81 -8.95 17.65
N GLU A 749 1.03 -7.64 17.83
CA GLU A 749 2.30 -6.95 17.56
C GLU A 749 2.93 -6.33 18.82
#